data_AF-D1J8F4-F1
#
_entry.id   AF-D1J8F4-F1
#
_cell.length_a   1.000
_cell.length_b   1.000
_cell.length_c   1.000
_cell.angle_alpha   90.00
_cell.angle_beta   90.00
_cell.angle_gamma   90.00
#
_symmetry.space_group_name_H-M   'P 1'
#
loop_
_entity.id
_entity.type
_entity.pdbx_description
1 polymer ?
#
loop_
_entity_poly.entity_id
_entity_poly.type
_entity_poly.pdbx_seq_one_letter_code
_entity_poly.pdbx_strand_id
1 'polypeptide(L)'
;MKKQTRILISLGSIFGVAALMPMAASCTHTNNDELNKKIESLEKQLNEAKANSQKDQAQINDLMKQLQETKNNSKTIEEKEKLVKKLQEDLNKIQQERTAKYQAELNAANKAIVEIPKKYEELNEKNDDLKDQLSSLETKLLSSESKFKNSGKKIESYLKKSTEIENNIKESKTKLVELRKALDDLNKNLETLEKQNSDGTKNNEISSKKEEIKAKNLEIKQEEEKFEGLQTELKTQKDKIIEETNKKSKLEIEVANLTTKKENISKEIEANQKELDALDKEYDDIVKKSDELSNLLSKENDNSPASQEAAARHILDLKGDLESELKKEKLNGISAPTAEQSKKISEIYGKYIEKISKINDASLTSDSLAWKYAIKYDWEIAKGHHDNQLRLLNPTFSWGNASVYPLNAFNNQLGRGWGSLPQLLENFKEAVQHKVVMSKVFSKMVINAFVGSLFQTQLTNFVNDKSKNEISVVELINSSTLPTAKKELLKYYATTYYNAATHGLGEDIKELKLYKENKVNEKELSIDAKNASGEIVKLYGLGLTEKDLNQRNVGLGFAEGDATVNGQSMYRQILKMATTSDLTDDQVNNIGYETTKKSAENSKKIANQAADLIVGKGKKWEAKIKYDADGIGPEEIKEETVVIRDEKGNIDIPSFTKWLNDEEFFFGREGSAYWTDTVKSGLKTNPDLKKYVDELTKFNYNQLLSEKNKATKHGSITNEEFYYGGLSAFKAYDQFKKTTQNYGRKFFANPVPDYDIQTYAFSRREFSGVGAYDSSIKKFMFNVDPYFSLPKWSVTSFANHESMMGHHNQLMYAQKYLSSVGEFGKYKLGNVFHYTSYVEGWALFMEWFGIEAGFYGTPDYDNKDGDLYAMPVDFSTAHGITNFFTAKTEAEVTDKMIEQIKDLHNGVYWNKVAQVNKYEKQDKKHAMDAVKLANLLQYQGALNEAQLRNMRLALDTAYHGKGVKGHEDLPAGASINQVREFMKKNSSLGIGDITSESRRYLSYVGQATSYNSGKAVMMDLYTKVQKKLGLTRREFVEKDDHKYVKEFFDALLRNSALPMDALIKSVSAKYGLTVEKK
;
A
#
# COMPACT_ATOMS: atom_id res chain seq x y z
N MET A 1 1.02 7.94 54.10
CA MET A 1 2.15 8.61 54.81
C MET A 1 1.73 9.19 56.17
N LYS A 2 1.25 8.37 57.11
CA LYS A 2 0.97 8.78 58.51
C LYS A 2 1.38 7.71 59.55
N LYS A 3 2.32 6.81 59.20
CA LYS A 3 2.80 5.75 60.10
C LYS A 3 4.30 5.44 60.01
N GLN A 4 5.10 6.40 59.55
CA GLN A 4 6.57 6.30 59.46
C GLN A 4 7.30 7.49 60.11
N THR A 5 6.67 8.15 61.09
CA THR A 5 7.28 9.27 61.84
C THR A 5 7.32 8.98 63.35
N ARG A 6 7.35 7.70 63.77
CA ARG A 6 7.35 7.32 65.19
C ARG A 6 8.44 6.32 65.62
N ILE A 7 9.46 6.09 64.80
CA ILE A 7 10.69 5.40 65.22
C ILE A 7 11.88 6.16 64.66
N LEU A 8 12.15 7.36 65.20
CA LEU A 8 13.46 8.02 65.07
C LEU A 8 13.68 9.20 66.02
N ILE A 9 12.85 9.39 67.05
CA ILE A 9 13.15 10.33 68.13
C ILE A 9 12.74 9.71 69.46
N SER A 10 13.56 8.75 69.90
CA SER A 10 13.82 8.48 71.31
C SER A 10 15.34 8.43 71.47
N LEU A 11 15.96 9.61 71.47
CA LEU A 11 17.23 9.95 72.12
C LEU A 11 17.61 11.34 71.60
N GLY A 12 17.45 12.36 72.44
CA GLY A 12 17.98 13.69 72.12
C GLY A 12 17.23 14.90 72.67
N SER A 13 16.53 14.79 73.80
CA SER A 13 16.19 15.95 74.62
C SER A 13 16.85 15.80 75.99
N ILE A 14 17.88 16.60 76.30
CA ILE A 14 18.08 17.12 77.65
C ILE A 14 18.38 18.62 77.50
N PHE A 15 17.29 19.39 77.56
CA PHE A 15 17.14 20.77 78.05
C PHE A 15 17.96 21.92 77.46
N GLY A 16 17.24 22.92 76.91
CA GLY A 16 17.71 24.31 76.82
C GLY A 16 17.14 25.13 75.66
N VAL A 17 15.83 25.40 75.66
CA VAL A 17 15.15 26.31 74.72
C VAL A 17 15.41 27.77 75.07
N ALA A 18 15.95 28.55 74.12
CA ALA A 18 15.60 29.93 73.76
C ALA A 18 16.57 30.36 72.64
N ALA A 19 16.19 30.70 71.40
CA ALA A 19 15.02 31.44 70.97
C ALA A 19 14.42 30.87 69.68
N LEU A 20 13.14 30.53 69.77
CA LEU A 20 12.22 30.39 68.64
C LEU A 20 11.85 31.79 68.14
N MET A 21 12.23 32.11 66.90
CA MET A 21 11.54 32.99 65.93
C MET A 21 12.48 33.06 64.71
N PRO A 22 12.26 32.23 63.65
CA PRO A 22 11.26 32.56 62.63
C PRO A 22 10.69 31.31 61.91
N MET A 23 10.11 30.32 62.60
CA MET A 23 9.48 29.16 61.89
C MET A 23 8.07 29.44 61.36
N ALA A 24 7.48 30.60 61.63
CA ALA A 24 6.21 31.02 61.01
C ALA A 24 6.38 31.67 59.63
N ALA A 25 7.59 32.15 59.28
CA ALA A 25 7.86 32.86 58.02
C ALA A 25 8.26 31.94 56.85
N SER A 26 8.83 30.76 57.15
CA SER A 26 9.31 29.82 56.11
C SER A 26 8.20 28.96 55.47
N CYS A 27 7.07 28.74 56.14
CA CYS A 27 5.92 28.04 55.55
C CYS A 27 4.97 28.98 54.78
N THR A 28 5.06 30.28 55.02
CA THR A 28 4.20 31.30 54.37
C THR A 28 4.77 31.79 53.03
N HIS A 29 6.10 31.72 52.82
CA HIS A 29 6.73 32.07 51.54
C HIS A 29 6.50 31.03 50.43
N THR A 30 6.56 29.73 50.73
CA THR A 30 6.31 28.66 49.73
C THR A 30 4.85 28.61 49.24
N ASN A 31 3.88 28.93 50.11
CA ASN A 31 2.46 28.98 49.72
C ASN A 31 2.13 30.20 48.83
N ASN A 32 2.84 31.32 48.99
CA ASN A 32 2.57 32.54 48.22
C ASN A 32 3.05 32.39 46.76
N ASP A 33 4.21 31.76 46.55
CA ASP A 33 4.75 31.50 45.20
C ASP A 33 3.88 30.50 44.41
N GLU A 34 3.34 29.49 45.06
CA GLU A 34 2.44 28.51 44.42
C GLU A 34 1.09 29.15 44.04
N LEU A 35 0.55 30.01 44.90
CA LEU A 35 -0.66 30.79 44.62
C LEU A 35 -0.45 31.77 43.45
N ASN A 36 0.68 32.48 43.40
CA ASN A 36 0.99 33.39 42.31
C ASN A 36 1.07 32.67 40.96
N LYS A 37 1.69 31.47 40.92
CA LYS A 37 1.69 30.62 39.71
C LYS A 37 0.28 30.19 39.28
N LYS A 38 -0.61 29.87 40.23
CA LYS A 38 -2.02 29.56 39.94
C LYS A 38 -2.76 30.77 39.37
N ILE A 39 -2.51 31.96 39.90
CA ILE A 39 -3.08 33.23 39.41
C ILE A 39 -2.61 33.52 37.99
N GLU A 40 -1.30 33.44 37.70
CA GLU A 40 -0.75 33.63 36.36
C GLU A 40 -1.29 32.61 35.36
N SER A 41 -1.43 31.36 35.79
CA SER A 41 -2.03 30.30 34.97
C SER A 41 -3.49 30.60 34.62
N LEU A 42 -4.29 30.99 35.61
CA LEU A 42 -5.71 31.33 35.41
C LEU A 42 -5.87 32.59 34.55
N GLU A 43 -5.01 33.59 34.71
CA GLU A 43 -5.00 34.79 33.87
C GLU A 43 -4.70 34.45 32.41
N LYS A 44 -3.76 33.54 32.16
CA LYS A 44 -3.48 33.03 30.81
C LYS A 44 -4.71 32.33 30.22
N GLN A 45 -5.36 31.44 30.99
CA GLN A 45 -6.56 30.73 30.56
C GLN A 45 -7.73 31.70 30.26
N LEU A 46 -7.91 32.73 31.07
CA LEU A 46 -8.95 33.76 30.85
C LEU A 46 -8.67 34.57 29.58
N ASN A 47 -7.42 34.93 29.31
CA ASN A 47 -7.03 35.62 28.08
C ASN A 47 -7.24 34.74 26.84
N GLU A 48 -6.88 33.45 26.92
CA GLU A 48 -7.15 32.47 25.85
C GLU A 48 -8.66 32.30 25.62
N ALA A 49 -9.44 32.13 26.69
CA ALA A 49 -10.91 32.01 26.61
C ALA A 49 -11.56 33.26 26.00
N LYS A 50 -11.06 34.46 26.33
CA LYS A 50 -11.52 35.74 25.77
C LYS A 50 -11.23 35.85 24.26
N ALA A 51 -10.11 35.31 23.80
CA ALA A 51 -9.78 35.28 22.38
C ALA A 51 -10.65 34.29 21.60
N ASN A 52 -11.09 33.21 22.25
CA ASN A 52 -11.83 32.12 21.61
C ASN A 52 -13.35 32.35 21.49
N SER A 53 -13.96 33.26 22.28
CA SER A 53 -15.41 33.52 22.25
C SER A 53 -15.76 34.99 22.44
N GLN A 54 -16.35 35.61 21.41
CA GLN A 54 -16.92 36.95 21.51
C GLN A 54 -18.20 36.98 22.37
N LYS A 55 -18.92 35.85 22.47
CA LYS A 55 -20.22 35.75 23.15
C LYS A 55 -20.08 35.74 24.68
N ASP A 56 -19.03 35.13 25.20
CA ASP A 56 -18.78 35.03 26.66
C ASP A 56 -17.82 36.12 27.14
N GLN A 57 -17.39 37.00 26.23
CA GLN A 57 -16.40 38.03 26.49
C GLN A 57 -16.80 38.93 27.67
N ALA A 58 -18.09 39.21 27.86
CA ALA A 58 -18.59 39.96 29.01
C ALA A 58 -18.36 39.21 30.34
N GLN A 59 -18.70 37.92 30.42
CA GLN A 59 -18.51 37.09 31.60
C GLN A 59 -17.02 36.85 31.90
N ILE A 60 -16.21 36.61 30.86
CA ILE A 60 -14.76 36.42 30.98
C ILE A 60 -14.07 37.72 31.42
N ASN A 61 -14.50 38.88 30.90
CA ASN A 61 -14.01 40.18 31.36
C ASN A 61 -14.33 40.42 32.83
N ASP A 62 -15.50 39.97 33.30
CA ASP A 62 -15.88 40.05 34.72
C ASP A 62 -14.98 39.15 35.58
N LEU A 63 -14.71 37.90 35.17
CA LEU A 63 -13.76 37.02 35.86
C LEU A 63 -12.34 37.59 35.89
N MET A 64 -11.87 38.18 34.79
CA MET A 64 -10.56 38.86 34.76
C MET A 64 -10.51 40.06 35.70
N LYS A 65 -11.59 40.85 35.78
CA LYS A 65 -11.70 41.96 36.72
C LYS A 65 -11.62 41.45 38.16
N GLN A 66 -12.37 40.40 38.50
CA GLN A 66 -12.32 39.76 39.82
C GLN A 66 -10.93 39.17 40.14
N LEU A 67 -10.23 38.59 39.15
CA LEU A 67 -8.86 38.10 39.32
C LEU A 67 -7.88 39.26 39.59
N GLN A 68 -8.02 40.37 38.88
CA GLN A 68 -7.20 41.57 39.08
C GLN A 68 -7.45 42.21 40.44
N GLU A 69 -8.71 42.24 40.90
CA GLU A 69 -9.08 42.66 42.25
C GLU A 69 -8.51 41.70 43.32
N THR A 70 -8.32 40.42 43.00
CA THR A 70 -7.67 39.44 43.89
C THR A 70 -6.18 39.73 44.07
N LYS A 71 -5.50 40.18 43.01
CA LYS A 71 -4.10 40.63 43.05
C LYS A 71 -3.94 41.90 43.90
N ASN A 72 -4.90 42.84 43.80
CA ASN A 72 -4.80 44.18 44.39
C ASN A 72 -5.38 44.34 45.81
N ASN A 73 -6.03 43.31 46.38
CA ASN A 73 -6.72 43.41 47.68
C ASN A 73 -5.88 42.95 48.89
N SER A 74 -6.20 43.52 50.06
CA SER A 74 -5.67 43.18 51.40
C SER A 74 -6.17 41.84 51.99
N LYS A 75 -6.57 40.89 51.12
CA LYS A 75 -7.10 39.57 51.50
C LYS A 75 -5.98 38.64 51.96
N THR A 76 -6.29 37.73 52.88
CA THR A 76 -5.38 36.67 53.35
C THR A 76 -5.08 35.65 52.24
N ILE A 77 -4.00 34.88 52.37
CA ILE A 77 -3.60 33.85 51.38
C ILE A 77 -4.72 32.83 51.16
N GLU A 78 -5.38 32.38 52.23
CA GLU A 78 -6.48 31.40 52.18
C GLU A 78 -7.72 31.94 51.43
N GLU A 79 -8.04 33.22 51.60
CA GLU A 79 -9.12 33.89 50.85
C GLU A 79 -8.80 34.04 49.37
N LYS A 80 -7.54 34.33 49.02
CA LYS A 80 -7.08 34.40 47.63
C LYS A 80 -7.09 33.02 46.96
N GLU A 81 -6.65 31.97 47.66
CA GLU A 81 -6.75 30.59 47.16
C GLU A 81 -8.20 30.17 46.89
N LYS A 82 -9.11 30.46 47.83
CA LYS A 82 -10.53 30.17 47.69
C LYS A 82 -11.15 30.92 46.50
N LEU A 83 -10.75 32.18 46.28
CA LEU A 83 -11.25 32.99 45.18
C LEU A 83 -10.68 32.55 43.83
N VAL A 84 -9.38 32.25 43.74
CA VAL A 84 -8.76 31.69 42.53
C VAL A 84 -9.41 30.35 42.15
N LYS A 85 -9.65 29.48 43.14
CA LYS A 85 -10.37 28.22 42.92
C LYS A 85 -11.79 28.48 42.39
N LYS A 86 -12.52 29.41 42.99
CA LYS A 86 -13.87 29.78 42.53
C LYS A 86 -13.85 30.35 41.11
N LEU A 87 -12.93 31.26 40.78
CA LEU A 87 -12.80 31.84 39.44
C LEU A 87 -12.44 30.79 38.40
N GLN A 88 -11.62 29.79 38.77
CA GLN A 88 -11.36 28.63 37.92
C GLN A 88 -12.62 27.77 37.73
N GLU A 89 -13.40 27.51 38.78
CA GLU A 89 -14.68 26.80 38.70
C GLU A 89 -15.69 27.55 37.80
N ASP A 90 -15.78 28.87 37.93
CA ASP A 90 -16.66 29.73 37.13
C ASP A 90 -16.22 29.76 35.66
N LEU A 91 -14.91 29.84 35.38
CA LEU A 91 -14.37 29.72 34.01
C LEU A 91 -14.69 28.35 33.40
N ASN A 92 -14.47 27.27 34.16
CA ASN A 92 -14.78 25.92 33.71
C ASN A 92 -16.28 25.76 33.40
N LYS A 93 -17.16 26.38 34.21
CA LYS A 93 -18.60 26.36 33.98
C LYS A 93 -19.00 27.07 32.69
N ILE A 94 -18.44 28.26 32.42
CA ILE A 94 -18.67 29.01 31.17
C ILE A 94 -18.24 28.16 29.96
N GLN A 95 -17.07 27.52 30.04
CA GLN A 95 -16.58 26.62 28.99
C GLN A 95 -17.52 25.42 28.80
N GLN A 96 -17.96 24.76 29.87
CA GLN A 96 -18.89 23.63 29.81
C GLN A 96 -20.23 23.99 29.16
N GLU A 97 -20.82 25.13 29.53
CA GLU A 97 -22.09 25.60 28.95
C GLU A 97 -21.95 25.92 27.45
N ARG A 98 -20.84 26.56 27.05
CA ARG A 98 -20.52 26.83 25.65
C ARG A 98 -20.32 25.54 24.85
N THR A 99 -19.50 24.62 25.35
CA THR A 99 -19.25 23.30 24.73
C THR A 99 -20.55 22.53 24.54
N ALA A 100 -21.41 22.48 25.58
CA ALA A 100 -22.70 21.79 25.50
C ALA A 100 -23.61 22.39 24.41
N LYS A 101 -23.62 23.72 24.26
CA LYS A 101 -24.39 24.40 23.21
C LYS A 101 -23.86 24.07 21.82
N TYR A 102 -22.56 24.24 21.58
CA TYR A 102 -21.97 23.96 20.28
C TYR A 102 -22.10 22.48 19.91
N GLN A 103 -22.00 21.56 20.89
CA GLN A 103 -22.22 20.14 20.65
C GLN A 103 -23.65 19.84 20.20
N ALA A 104 -24.67 20.44 20.85
CA ALA A 104 -26.05 20.24 20.44
C ALA A 104 -26.31 20.72 19.01
N GLU A 105 -25.74 21.87 18.63
CA GLU A 105 -25.83 22.41 17.26
C GLU A 105 -25.06 21.55 16.25
N LEU A 106 -23.89 21.05 16.63
CA LEU A 106 -23.07 20.17 15.79
C LEU A 106 -23.78 18.83 15.56
N ASN A 107 -24.39 18.24 16.60
CA ASN A 107 -25.16 17.00 16.48
C ASN A 107 -26.35 17.16 15.53
N ALA A 108 -27.07 18.28 15.62
CA ALA A 108 -28.17 18.58 14.71
C ALA A 108 -27.69 18.73 13.26
N ALA A 109 -26.59 19.46 13.03
CA ALA A 109 -26.00 19.62 11.70
C ALA A 109 -25.52 18.26 11.13
N ASN A 110 -24.82 17.47 11.94
CA ASN A 110 -24.35 16.13 11.58
C ASN A 110 -25.48 15.17 11.22
N LYS A 111 -26.62 15.24 11.92
CA LYS A 111 -27.81 14.46 11.59
C LYS A 111 -28.35 14.84 10.21
N ALA A 112 -28.46 16.13 9.91
CA ALA A 112 -28.95 16.61 8.63
C ALA A 112 -28.01 16.24 7.45
N ILE A 113 -26.69 16.26 7.65
CA ILE A 113 -25.68 15.79 6.66
C ILE A 113 -25.93 14.33 6.25
N VAL A 114 -26.49 13.50 7.13
CA VAL A 114 -26.81 12.10 6.82
C VAL A 114 -28.18 11.96 6.16
N GLU A 115 -29.15 12.80 6.51
CA GLU A 115 -30.54 12.69 6.02
C GLU A 115 -30.75 13.32 4.65
N ILE A 116 -30.07 14.43 4.32
CA ILE A 116 -30.23 15.14 3.04
C ILE A 116 -29.81 14.29 1.83
N PRO A 117 -28.65 13.59 1.82
CA PRO A 117 -28.27 12.74 0.69
C PRO A 117 -29.29 11.64 0.39
N LYS A 118 -29.96 11.08 1.41
CA LYS A 118 -31.01 10.07 1.21
C LYS A 118 -32.22 10.65 0.47
N LYS A 119 -32.67 11.84 0.89
CA LYS A 119 -33.76 12.55 0.19
C LYS A 119 -33.38 12.92 -1.24
N TYR A 120 -32.11 13.33 -1.45
CA TYR A 120 -31.59 13.62 -2.78
C TYR A 120 -31.64 12.38 -3.69
N GLU A 121 -31.17 11.22 -3.20
CA GLU A 121 -31.19 9.96 -3.95
C GLU A 121 -32.62 9.53 -4.32
N GLU A 122 -33.55 9.55 -3.36
CA GLU A 122 -34.97 9.22 -3.60
C GLU A 122 -35.60 10.14 -4.67
N LEU A 123 -35.33 11.44 -4.61
CA LEU A 123 -35.86 12.41 -5.56
C LEU A 123 -35.21 12.30 -6.94
N ASN A 124 -33.91 11.99 -6.99
CA ASN A 124 -33.19 11.79 -8.24
C ASN A 124 -33.65 10.52 -8.97
N GLU A 125 -33.85 9.40 -8.26
CA GLU A 125 -34.44 8.18 -8.80
C GLU A 125 -35.83 8.45 -9.41
N LYS A 126 -36.68 9.19 -8.68
CA LYS A 126 -38.00 9.62 -9.18
C LYS A 126 -37.87 10.45 -10.46
N ASN A 127 -36.88 11.33 -10.53
CA ASN A 127 -36.66 12.19 -11.69
C ASN A 127 -36.16 11.42 -12.92
N ASP A 128 -35.34 10.40 -12.72
CA ASP A 128 -34.85 9.53 -13.79
C ASP A 128 -35.99 8.65 -14.37
N ASP A 129 -36.88 8.11 -13.53
CA ASP A 129 -38.09 7.43 -14.01
C ASP A 129 -38.99 8.35 -14.86
N LEU A 130 -39.18 9.60 -14.43
CA LEU A 130 -39.94 10.59 -15.20
C LEU A 130 -39.29 10.92 -16.55
N LYS A 131 -37.95 10.99 -16.64
CA LYS A 131 -37.23 11.19 -17.92
C LYS A 131 -37.42 10.00 -18.87
N ASP A 132 -37.41 8.78 -18.35
CA ASP A 132 -37.67 7.58 -19.14
C ASP A 132 -39.11 7.57 -19.69
N GLN A 133 -40.08 7.93 -18.84
CA GLN A 133 -41.47 8.12 -19.26
C GLN A 133 -41.61 9.20 -20.34
N LEU A 134 -40.90 10.33 -20.19
CA LEU A 134 -40.87 11.43 -21.15
C LEU A 134 -40.33 10.98 -22.51
N SER A 135 -39.20 10.29 -22.54
CA SER A 135 -38.58 9.75 -23.77
C SER A 135 -39.52 8.77 -24.52
N SER A 136 -40.20 7.90 -23.77
CA SER A 136 -41.22 6.99 -24.33
C SER A 136 -42.40 7.75 -24.93
N LEU A 137 -42.87 8.81 -24.26
CA LEU A 137 -43.96 9.66 -24.73
C LEU A 137 -43.58 10.48 -25.96
N GLU A 138 -42.37 11.02 -26.03
CA GLU A 138 -41.87 11.76 -27.19
C GLU A 138 -41.81 10.87 -28.43
N THR A 139 -41.35 9.63 -28.28
CA THR A 139 -41.33 8.65 -29.37
C THR A 139 -42.74 8.36 -29.88
N LYS A 140 -43.71 8.18 -28.97
CA LYS A 140 -45.13 7.97 -29.33
C LYS A 140 -45.71 9.20 -30.02
N LEU A 141 -45.45 10.40 -29.51
CA LEU A 141 -45.91 11.66 -30.07
C LEU A 141 -45.39 11.86 -31.50
N LEU A 142 -44.08 11.67 -31.73
CA LEU A 142 -43.48 11.75 -33.07
C LEU A 142 -44.12 10.77 -34.07
N SER A 143 -44.38 9.54 -33.63
CA SER A 143 -45.05 8.53 -34.44
C SER A 143 -46.48 8.96 -34.81
N SER A 144 -47.25 9.45 -33.84
CA SER A 144 -48.65 9.85 -34.05
C SER A 144 -48.77 11.15 -34.86
N GLU A 145 -47.85 12.11 -34.69
CA GLU A 145 -47.73 13.31 -35.53
C GLU A 145 -47.39 12.96 -37.00
N SER A 146 -46.48 12.01 -37.21
CA SER A 146 -46.13 11.53 -38.55
C SER A 146 -47.34 10.87 -39.24
N LYS A 147 -48.07 10.02 -38.51
CA LYS A 147 -49.32 9.40 -39.00
C LYS A 147 -50.37 10.47 -39.32
N PHE A 148 -50.55 11.47 -38.44
CA PHE A 148 -51.49 12.58 -38.65
C PHE A 148 -51.17 13.36 -39.93
N LYS A 149 -49.89 13.74 -40.13
CA LYS A 149 -49.41 14.43 -41.34
C LYS A 149 -49.64 13.58 -42.60
N ASN A 150 -49.34 12.28 -42.55
CA ASN A 150 -49.53 11.37 -43.67
C ASN A 150 -51.01 11.18 -44.03
N SER A 151 -51.90 11.08 -43.05
CA SER A 151 -53.35 11.05 -43.29
C SER A 151 -53.82 12.35 -43.96
N GLY A 152 -53.29 13.51 -43.56
CA GLY A 152 -53.54 14.78 -44.25
C GLY A 152 -53.16 14.76 -45.73
N LYS A 153 -51.96 14.29 -46.06
CA LYS A 153 -51.49 14.15 -47.46
C LYS A 153 -52.35 13.19 -48.28
N LYS A 154 -52.80 12.08 -47.68
CA LYS A 154 -53.70 11.11 -48.34
C LYS A 154 -55.05 11.73 -48.68
N ILE A 155 -55.66 12.46 -47.74
CA ILE A 155 -56.91 13.18 -47.97
C ILE A 155 -56.76 14.17 -49.13
N GLU A 156 -55.68 14.95 -49.17
CA GLU A 156 -55.39 15.89 -50.26
C GLU A 156 -55.25 15.18 -51.61
N SER A 157 -54.51 14.08 -51.66
CA SER A 157 -54.38 13.25 -52.86
C SER A 157 -55.72 12.68 -53.31
N TYR A 158 -56.57 12.25 -52.38
CA TYR A 158 -57.86 11.67 -52.70
C TYR A 158 -58.86 12.73 -53.20
N LEU A 159 -58.84 13.93 -52.62
CA LEU A 159 -59.62 15.08 -53.08
C LEU A 159 -59.24 15.45 -54.50
N LYS A 160 -57.93 15.56 -54.80
CA LYS A 160 -57.45 15.86 -56.16
C LYS A 160 -57.97 14.85 -57.18
N LYS A 161 -57.91 13.55 -56.86
CA LYS A 161 -58.43 12.48 -57.73
C LYS A 161 -59.96 12.50 -57.85
N SER A 162 -60.67 12.83 -56.78
CA SER A 162 -62.13 13.03 -56.80
C SER A 162 -62.51 14.16 -57.76
N THR A 163 -61.80 15.30 -57.73
CA THR A 163 -62.03 16.43 -58.64
C THR A 163 -61.77 16.05 -60.10
N GLU A 164 -60.73 15.27 -60.37
CA GLU A 164 -60.44 14.74 -61.71
C GLU A 164 -61.56 13.84 -62.23
N ILE A 165 -62.05 12.92 -61.40
CA ILE A 165 -63.18 12.04 -61.76
C ILE A 165 -64.45 12.87 -61.99
N GLU A 166 -64.73 13.88 -61.16
CA GLU A 166 -65.89 14.78 -61.33
C GLU A 166 -65.84 15.54 -62.68
N ASN A 167 -64.65 15.98 -63.09
CA ASN A 167 -64.46 16.60 -64.40
C ASN A 167 -64.71 15.58 -65.53
N ASN A 168 -64.17 14.36 -65.43
CA ASN A 168 -64.39 13.30 -66.43
C ASN A 168 -65.87 12.90 -66.55
N ILE A 169 -66.60 12.86 -65.43
CA ILE A 169 -68.06 12.65 -65.40
C ILE A 169 -68.77 13.76 -66.16
N LYS A 170 -68.38 15.03 -65.93
CA LYS A 170 -68.97 16.19 -66.61
C LYS A 170 -68.73 16.13 -68.12
N GLU A 171 -67.52 15.78 -68.56
CA GLU A 171 -67.19 15.58 -69.97
C GLU A 171 -67.99 14.44 -70.60
N SER A 172 -68.02 13.28 -69.94
CA SER A 172 -68.77 12.11 -70.39
C SER A 172 -70.28 12.39 -70.50
N LYS A 173 -70.84 13.14 -69.53
CA LYS A 173 -72.24 13.61 -69.58
C LYS A 173 -72.51 14.52 -70.76
N THR A 174 -71.63 15.50 -71.03
CA THR A 174 -71.75 16.39 -72.18
C THR A 174 -71.72 15.59 -73.49
N LYS A 175 -70.78 14.64 -73.60
CA LYS A 175 -70.66 13.77 -74.76
C LYS A 175 -71.89 12.88 -74.97
N LEU A 176 -72.49 12.33 -73.91
CA LEU A 176 -73.75 11.60 -73.98
C LEU A 176 -74.90 12.46 -74.51
N VAL A 177 -75.00 13.73 -74.09
CA VAL A 177 -76.00 14.67 -74.59
C VAL A 177 -75.81 14.92 -76.10
N GLU A 178 -74.57 15.14 -76.54
CA GLU A 178 -74.25 15.34 -77.94
C GLU A 178 -74.54 14.11 -78.80
N LEU A 179 -74.13 12.91 -78.33
CA LEU A 179 -74.37 11.65 -79.03
C LEU A 179 -75.87 11.35 -79.16
N ARG A 180 -76.66 11.59 -78.10
CA ARG A 180 -78.12 11.42 -78.12
C ARG A 180 -78.80 12.41 -79.06
N LYS A 181 -78.35 13.67 -79.08
CA LYS A 181 -78.87 14.67 -80.03
C LYS A 181 -78.57 14.27 -81.48
N ALA A 182 -77.34 13.81 -81.75
CA ALA A 182 -76.98 13.30 -83.07
C ALA A 182 -77.79 12.07 -83.48
N LEU A 183 -78.09 11.16 -82.54
CA LEU A 183 -78.97 10.02 -82.75
C LEU A 183 -80.41 10.47 -83.07
N ASP A 184 -80.96 11.45 -82.34
CA ASP A 184 -82.29 12.02 -82.60
C ASP A 184 -82.37 12.66 -84.00
N ASP A 185 -81.34 13.41 -84.40
CA ASP A 185 -81.27 14.01 -85.72
C ASP A 185 -81.17 12.94 -86.82
N LEU A 186 -80.39 11.86 -86.61
CA LEU A 186 -80.34 10.70 -87.50
C LEU A 186 -81.69 9.98 -87.61
N ASN A 187 -82.39 9.80 -86.48
CA ASN A 187 -83.72 9.18 -86.45
C ASN A 187 -84.78 10.03 -87.18
N LYS A 188 -84.80 11.35 -86.98
CA LYS A 188 -85.69 12.28 -87.72
C LYS A 188 -85.40 12.25 -89.21
N ASN A 189 -84.12 12.20 -89.60
CA ASN A 189 -83.71 12.08 -90.98
C ASN A 189 -84.17 10.74 -91.59
N LEU A 190 -84.02 9.64 -90.84
CA LEU A 190 -84.50 8.33 -91.25
C LEU A 190 -86.03 8.32 -91.42
N GLU A 191 -86.81 8.85 -90.46
CA GLU A 191 -88.27 8.97 -90.58
C GLU A 191 -88.70 9.80 -91.80
N THR A 192 -87.97 10.88 -92.09
CA THR A 192 -88.24 11.73 -93.25
C THR A 192 -87.95 10.99 -94.55
N LEU A 193 -86.83 10.27 -94.63
CA LEU A 193 -86.46 9.43 -95.77
C LEU A 193 -87.46 8.28 -95.99
N GLU A 194 -87.90 7.62 -94.91
CA GLU A 194 -88.90 6.55 -94.97
C GLU A 194 -90.27 7.07 -95.47
N LYS A 195 -90.70 8.27 -95.04
CA LYS A 195 -91.94 8.91 -95.54
C LYS A 195 -91.86 9.31 -97.03
N GLN A 196 -90.68 9.65 -97.53
CA GLN A 196 -90.47 10.06 -98.92
C GLN A 196 -90.29 8.87 -99.89
N ASN A 197 -90.16 7.63 -99.40
CA ASN A 197 -89.82 6.46 -100.21
C ASN A 197 -91.05 5.71 -100.75
N SER A 198 -92.06 6.44 -101.25
CA SER A 198 -93.31 5.84 -101.75
C SER A 198 -93.16 5.07 -103.07
N ASP A 199 -92.03 5.22 -103.78
CA ASP A 199 -91.70 4.51 -105.03
C ASP A 199 -90.50 3.53 -104.91
N GLY A 200 -89.92 3.38 -103.70
CA GLY A 200 -88.84 2.42 -103.40
C GLY A 200 -87.42 2.85 -103.79
N THR A 201 -87.23 4.04 -104.34
CA THR A 201 -85.93 4.50 -104.88
C THR A 201 -84.86 4.84 -103.81
N LYS A 202 -85.22 4.98 -102.52
CA LYS A 202 -84.30 5.42 -101.44
C LYS A 202 -83.85 4.32 -100.45
N ASN A 203 -84.06 3.04 -100.76
CA ASN A 203 -83.77 1.92 -99.84
C ASN A 203 -82.30 1.82 -99.38
N ASN A 204 -81.34 2.11 -100.25
CA ASN A 204 -79.91 2.06 -99.90
C ASN A 204 -79.51 3.16 -98.89
N GLU A 205 -80.06 4.36 -99.04
CA GLU A 205 -79.84 5.48 -98.10
C GLU A 205 -80.44 5.17 -96.72
N ILE A 206 -81.64 4.56 -96.69
CA ILE A 206 -82.31 4.10 -95.46
C ILE A 206 -81.45 3.05 -94.74
N SER A 207 -80.90 2.06 -95.46
CA SER A 207 -80.07 1.00 -94.87
C SER A 207 -78.76 1.57 -94.28
N SER A 208 -78.12 2.50 -95.01
CA SER A 208 -76.92 3.22 -94.51
C SER A 208 -77.22 4.00 -93.23
N LYS A 209 -78.37 4.71 -93.16
CA LYS A 209 -78.77 5.45 -91.96
C LYS A 209 -79.08 4.53 -90.77
N LYS A 210 -79.65 3.36 -91.00
CA LYS A 210 -79.88 2.35 -89.95
C LYS A 210 -78.56 1.81 -89.37
N GLU A 211 -77.54 1.59 -90.19
CA GLU A 211 -76.21 1.21 -89.70
C GLU A 211 -75.50 2.38 -88.96
N GLU A 212 -75.62 3.62 -89.43
CA GLU A 212 -75.13 4.81 -88.69
C GLU A 212 -75.81 4.94 -87.31
N ILE A 213 -77.13 4.71 -87.24
CA ILE A 213 -77.91 4.70 -85.99
C ILE A 213 -77.42 3.58 -85.06
N LYS A 214 -77.18 2.38 -85.59
CA LYS A 214 -76.68 1.24 -84.80
C LYS A 214 -75.28 1.52 -84.23
N ALA A 215 -74.38 2.10 -85.03
CA ALA A 215 -73.06 2.52 -84.56
C ALA A 215 -73.16 3.60 -83.47
N LYS A 216 -74.04 4.60 -83.65
CA LYS A 216 -74.24 5.68 -82.68
C LYS A 216 -74.86 5.18 -81.36
N ASN A 217 -75.79 4.22 -81.43
CA ASN A 217 -76.33 3.54 -80.25
C ASN A 217 -75.26 2.75 -79.49
N LEU A 218 -74.32 2.12 -80.19
CA LEU A 218 -73.19 1.44 -79.55
C LEU A 218 -72.24 2.43 -78.85
N GLU A 219 -71.92 3.57 -79.48
CA GLU A 219 -71.14 4.65 -78.87
C GLU A 219 -71.82 5.23 -77.61
N ILE A 220 -73.15 5.41 -77.64
CA ILE A 220 -73.92 5.86 -76.48
C ILE A 220 -73.82 4.84 -75.36
N LYS A 221 -74.05 3.55 -75.64
CA LYS A 221 -73.97 2.49 -74.63
C LYS A 221 -72.58 2.43 -73.98
N GLN A 222 -71.51 2.53 -74.76
CA GLN A 222 -70.14 2.54 -74.26
C GLN A 222 -69.86 3.77 -73.37
N GLU A 223 -70.38 4.95 -73.74
CA GLU A 223 -70.20 6.16 -72.92
C GLU A 223 -71.12 6.15 -71.68
N GLU A 224 -72.29 5.50 -71.71
CA GLU A 224 -73.14 5.24 -70.54
C GLU A 224 -72.47 4.33 -69.52
N GLU A 225 -71.91 3.19 -69.98
CA GLU A 225 -71.13 2.27 -69.14
C GLU A 225 -69.93 2.98 -68.50
N LYS A 226 -69.23 3.83 -69.27
CA LYS A 226 -68.13 4.66 -68.76
C LYS A 226 -68.62 5.69 -67.73
N PHE A 227 -69.74 6.35 -67.97
CA PHE A 227 -70.32 7.31 -67.04
C PHE A 227 -70.72 6.67 -65.70
N GLU A 228 -71.40 5.51 -65.73
CA GLU A 228 -71.74 4.74 -64.54
C GLU A 228 -70.50 4.23 -63.79
N GLY A 229 -69.49 3.77 -64.53
CA GLY A 229 -68.19 3.38 -63.99
C GLY A 229 -67.51 4.53 -63.24
N LEU A 230 -67.46 5.72 -63.82
CA LEU A 230 -66.90 6.91 -63.19
C LEU A 230 -67.71 7.36 -61.95
N GLN A 231 -69.04 7.26 -61.97
CA GLN A 231 -69.87 7.55 -60.79
C GLN A 231 -69.57 6.61 -59.63
N THR A 232 -69.37 5.33 -59.92
CA THR A 232 -68.99 4.31 -58.92
C THR A 232 -67.58 4.56 -58.38
N GLU A 233 -66.64 4.93 -59.25
CA GLU A 233 -65.27 5.31 -58.86
C GLU A 233 -65.27 6.56 -57.96
N LEU A 234 -66.07 7.58 -58.30
CA LEU A 234 -66.22 8.80 -57.50
C LEU A 234 -66.76 8.50 -56.10
N LYS A 235 -67.80 7.66 -56.00
CA LYS A 235 -68.37 7.24 -54.71
C LYS A 235 -67.32 6.54 -53.85
N THR A 236 -66.61 5.58 -54.43
CA THR A 236 -65.51 4.85 -53.77
C THR A 236 -64.42 5.82 -53.28
N GLN A 237 -64.11 6.84 -54.08
CA GLN A 237 -63.10 7.83 -53.75
C GLN A 237 -63.56 8.77 -52.61
N LYS A 238 -64.84 9.13 -52.55
CA LYS A 238 -65.44 9.90 -51.45
C LYS A 238 -65.46 9.11 -50.14
N ASP A 239 -65.76 7.81 -50.20
CA ASP A 239 -65.73 6.94 -49.01
C ASP A 239 -64.32 6.86 -48.41
N LYS A 240 -63.27 6.75 -49.25
CA LYS A 240 -61.87 6.82 -48.81
C LYS A 240 -61.50 8.15 -48.14
N ILE A 241 -62.07 9.27 -48.59
CA ILE A 241 -61.87 10.59 -47.97
C ILE A 241 -62.49 10.62 -46.58
N ILE A 242 -63.72 10.13 -46.42
CA ILE A 242 -64.43 10.09 -45.14
C ILE A 242 -63.69 9.20 -44.14
N GLU A 243 -63.27 8.00 -44.57
CA GLU A 243 -62.54 7.07 -43.72
C GLU A 243 -61.22 7.67 -43.21
N GLU A 244 -60.40 8.22 -44.12
CA GLU A 244 -59.11 8.81 -43.73
C GLU A 244 -59.29 10.11 -42.92
N THR A 245 -60.39 10.86 -43.12
CA THR A 245 -60.73 12.04 -42.31
C THR A 245 -61.07 11.66 -40.87
N ASN A 246 -61.91 10.64 -40.67
CA ASN A 246 -62.23 10.11 -39.33
C ASN A 246 -60.97 9.62 -38.61
N LYS A 247 -60.07 8.97 -39.34
CA LYS A 247 -58.78 8.52 -38.81
C LYS A 247 -57.88 9.70 -38.42
N LYS A 248 -57.83 10.77 -39.23
CA LYS A 248 -57.08 11.99 -38.93
C LYS A 248 -57.58 12.67 -37.65
N SER A 249 -58.90 12.80 -37.46
CA SER A 249 -59.48 13.39 -36.23
C SER A 249 -59.16 12.59 -34.96
N LYS A 250 -59.12 11.25 -35.05
CA LYS A 250 -58.68 10.41 -33.91
C LYS A 250 -57.21 10.67 -33.55
N LEU A 251 -56.35 10.77 -34.55
CA LEU A 251 -54.91 11.08 -34.36
C LEU A 251 -54.69 12.48 -33.80
N GLU A 252 -55.53 13.45 -34.16
CA GLU A 252 -55.48 14.82 -33.62
C GLU A 252 -55.69 14.85 -32.10
N ILE A 253 -56.72 14.13 -31.62
CA ILE A 253 -57.00 13.98 -30.19
C ILE A 253 -55.86 13.25 -29.49
N GLU A 254 -55.30 12.21 -30.11
CA GLU A 254 -54.16 11.46 -29.57
C GLU A 254 -52.92 12.34 -29.42
N VAL A 255 -52.59 13.15 -30.44
CA VAL A 255 -51.47 14.10 -30.40
C VAL A 255 -51.67 15.15 -29.31
N ALA A 256 -52.87 15.72 -29.18
CA ALA A 256 -53.18 16.70 -28.13
C ALA A 256 -53.03 16.12 -26.71
N ASN A 257 -53.52 14.89 -26.50
CA ASN A 257 -53.39 14.19 -25.22
C ASN A 257 -51.93 13.86 -24.87
N LEU A 258 -51.16 13.36 -25.84
CA LEU A 258 -49.74 13.07 -25.65
C LEU A 258 -48.93 14.34 -25.37
N THR A 259 -49.25 15.44 -26.04
CA THR A 259 -48.63 16.76 -25.80
C THR A 259 -48.89 17.25 -24.38
N THR A 260 -50.13 17.17 -23.91
CA THR A 260 -50.50 17.56 -22.53
C THR A 260 -49.77 16.72 -21.47
N LYS A 261 -49.67 15.40 -21.69
CA LYS A 261 -48.93 14.50 -20.79
C LYS A 261 -47.43 14.83 -20.75
N LYS A 262 -46.84 15.11 -21.92
CA LYS A 262 -45.45 15.56 -22.04
C LYS A 262 -45.20 16.83 -21.22
N GLU A 263 -46.07 17.84 -21.36
CA GLU A 263 -45.94 19.10 -20.61
C GLU A 263 -46.02 18.91 -19.09
N ASN A 264 -46.94 18.06 -18.61
CA ASN A 264 -47.08 17.79 -17.17
C ASN A 264 -45.85 17.09 -16.58
N ILE A 265 -45.34 16.05 -17.26
CA ILE A 265 -44.12 15.35 -16.82
C ILE A 265 -42.91 16.29 -16.86
N SER A 266 -42.81 17.13 -17.90
CA SER A 266 -41.72 18.12 -17.99
C SER A 266 -41.73 19.11 -16.82
N LYS A 267 -42.92 19.59 -16.42
CA LYS A 267 -43.07 20.47 -15.25
C LYS A 267 -42.72 19.78 -13.93
N GLU A 268 -43.05 18.49 -13.77
CA GLU A 268 -42.67 17.73 -12.58
C GLU A 268 -41.16 17.51 -12.51
N ILE A 269 -40.50 17.24 -13.64
CA ILE A 269 -39.03 17.14 -13.72
C ILE A 269 -38.39 18.48 -13.33
N GLU A 270 -38.89 19.61 -13.83
CA GLU A 270 -38.40 20.94 -13.46
C GLU A 270 -38.61 21.26 -11.96
N ALA A 271 -39.70 20.81 -11.36
CA ALA A 271 -39.97 21.00 -9.94
C ALA A 271 -39.02 20.16 -9.07
N ASN A 272 -38.85 18.87 -9.40
CA ASN A 272 -37.91 17.98 -8.73
C ASN A 272 -36.48 18.51 -8.84
N GLN A 273 -36.08 19.06 -10.00
CA GLN A 273 -34.76 19.64 -10.18
C GLN A 273 -34.52 20.85 -9.25
N LYS A 274 -35.52 21.72 -9.08
CA LYS A 274 -35.41 22.86 -8.14
C LYS A 274 -35.27 22.40 -6.69
N GLU A 275 -35.92 21.31 -6.31
CA GLU A 275 -35.81 20.73 -4.98
C GLU A 275 -34.45 20.03 -4.78
N LEU A 276 -33.92 19.34 -5.80
CA LEU A 276 -32.54 18.83 -5.79
C LEU A 276 -31.53 19.98 -5.60
N ASP A 277 -31.65 21.07 -6.37
CA ASP A 277 -30.78 22.25 -6.26
C ASP A 277 -30.88 22.90 -4.85
N ALA A 278 -32.06 22.87 -4.24
CA ALA A 278 -32.28 23.38 -2.89
C ALA A 278 -31.66 22.48 -1.82
N LEU A 279 -31.78 21.15 -1.97
CA LEU A 279 -31.14 20.17 -1.10
C LEU A 279 -29.62 20.25 -1.17
N ASP A 280 -29.04 20.45 -2.35
CA ASP A 280 -27.60 20.67 -2.52
C ASP A 280 -27.14 21.92 -1.76
N LYS A 281 -27.86 23.03 -1.90
CA LYS A 281 -27.55 24.27 -1.18
C LYS A 281 -27.70 24.10 0.34
N GLU A 282 -28.77 23.43 0.80
CA GLU A 282 -28.99 23.14 2.22
C GLU A 282 -27.87 22.26 2.78
N TYR A 283 -27.45 21.24 2.02
CA TYR A 283 -26.34 20.38 2.38
C TYR A 283 -25.03 21.18 2.55
N ASP A 284 -24.69 22.03 1.57
CA ASP A 284 -23.49 22.88 1.62
C ASP A 284 -23.50 23.83 2.83
N ASP A 285 -24.63 24.50 3.08
CA ASP A 285 -24.79 25.42 4.21
C ASP A 285 -24.65 24.68 5.57
N ILE A 286 -25.21 23.47 5.68
CA ILE A 286 -25.13 22.66 6.89
C ILE A 286 -23.72 22.10 7.10
N VAL A 287 -23.05 21.62 6.04
CA VAL A 287 -21.66 21.19 6.11
C VAL A 287 -20.78 22.33 6.61
N LYS A 288 -20.90 23.53 6.02
CA LYS A 288 -20.17 24.72 6.45
C LYS A 288 -20.41 25.08 7.91
N LYS A 289 -21.67 25.09 8.34
CA LYS A 289 -22.02 25.34 9.75
C LYS A 289 -21.42 24.30 10.68
N SER A 290 -21.46 23.04 10.25
CA SER A 290 -20.90 21.91 10.98
C SER A 290 -19.37 22.05 11.11
N ASP A 291 -18.67 22.52 10.07
CA ASP A 291 -17.22 22.81 10.10
C ASP A 291 -16.87 23.98 11.02
N GLU A 292 -17.65 25.07 10.97
CA GLU A 292 -17.47 26.24 11.86
C GLU A 292 -17.61 25.84 13.34
N LEU A 293 -18.64 25.06 13.68
CA LEU A 293 -18.86 24.56 15.04
C LEU A 293 -17.76 23.59 15.48
N SER A 294 -17.33 22.70 14.58
CA SER A 294 -16.22 21.77 14.82
C SER A 294 -14.92 22.51 15.12
N ASN A 295 -14.59 23.54 14.33
CA ASN A 295 -13.41 24.37 14.53
C ASN A 295 -13.45 25.13 15.88
N LEU A 296 -14.60 25.70 16.25
CA LEU A 296 -14.78 26.37 17.55
C LEU A 296 -14.59 25.39 18.72
N LEU A 297 -15.24 24.22 18.67
CA LEU A 297 -15.12 23.18 19.69
C LEU A 297 -13.69 22.63 19.80
N SER A 298 -12.97 22.49 18.68
CA SER A 298 -11.58 22.00 18.68
C SER A 298 -10.58 22.92 19.41
N LYS A 299 -10.97 24.17 19.69
CA LYS A 299 -10.17 25.16 20.42
C LYS A 299 -10.47 25.19 21.92
N GLU A 300 -11.52 24.51 22.37
CA GLU A 300 -11.87 24.41 23.79
C GLU A 300 -10.88 23.50 24.52
N ASN A 301 -10.43 23.94 25.69
CA ASN A 301 -9.44 23.21 26.50
C ASN A 301 -10.10 22.51 27.70
N ASP A 302 -11.19 21.78 27.44
CA ASP A 302 -12.05 21.17 28.47
C ASP A 302 -11.97 19.63 28.53
N ASN A 303 -11.18 19.01 27.63
CA ASN A 303 -11.02 17.55 27.45
C ASN A 303 -12.36 16.79 27.33
N SER A 304 -13.44 17.47 26.95
CA SER A 304 -14.74 16.83 26.84
C SER A 304 -14.79 15.89 25.62
N PRO A 305 -15.62 14.82 25.64
CA PRO A 305 -15.83 13.97 24.46
C PRO A 305 -16.24 14.76 23.21
N ALA A 306 -17.01 15.84 23.40
CA ALA A 306 -17.44 16.77 22.36
C ALA A 306 -16.25 17.47 21.67
N SER A 307 -15.37 18.09 22.47
CA SER A 307 -14.17 18.75 21.97
C SER A 307 -13.19 17.76 21.31
N GLN A 308 -13.10 16.54 21.84
CA GLN A 308 -12.30 15.46 21.25
C GLN A 308 -12.83 15.00 19.90
N GLU A 309 -14.15 14.85 19.76
CA GLU A 309 -14.81 14.51 18.50
C GLU A 309 -14.62 15.63 17.46
N ALA A 310 -14.85 16.88 17.85
CA ALA A 310 -14.66 18.04 16.98
C ALA A 310 -13.21 18.20 16.52
N ALA A 311 -12.24 18.05 17.42
CA ALA A 311 -10.83 18.11 17.06
C ALA A 311 -10.43 16.96 16.11
N ALA A 312 -10.93 15.75 16.35
CA ALA A 312 -10.71 14.61 15.46
C ALA A 312 -11.29 14.84 14.06
N ARG A 313 -12.51 15.39 13.96
CA ARG A 313 -13.10 15.79 12.68
C ARG A 313 -12.29 16.88 12.00
N HIS A 314 -11.93 17.94 12.71
CA HIS A 314 -11.18 19.06 12.13
C HIS A 314 -9.84 18.62 11.51
N ILE A 315 -9.16 17.63 12.11
CA ILE A 315 -7.97 16.99 11.52
C ILE A 315 -8.29 16.37 10.15
N LEU A 316 -9.41 15.67 10.02
CA LEU A 316 -9.85 15.05 8.77
C LEU A 316 -10.28 16.09 7.73
N ASP A 317 -10.98 17.14 8.16
CA ASP A 317 -11.39 18.26 7.29
C ASP A 317 -10.16 18.95 6.68
N LEU A 318 -9.13 19.25 7.49
CA LEU A 318 -7.88 19.83 6.99
C LEU A 318 -7.17 18.93 5.96
N LYS A 319 -7.29 17.61 6.12
CA LYS A 319 -6.77 16.66 5.13
C LYS A 319 -7.55 16.70 3.82
N GLY A 320 -8.88 16.73 3.89
CA GLY A 320 -9.74 16.89 2.72
C GLY A 320 -9.55 18.22 2.00
N ASP A 321 -9.36 19.30 2.76
CA ASP A 321 -9.08 20.65 2.23
C ASP A 321 -7.76 20.68 1.45
N LEU A 322 -6.69 20.09 2.01
CA LEU A 322 -5.40 20.00 1.34
C LEU A 322 -5.51 19.24 0.02
N GLU A 323 -6.16 18.07 0.03
CA GLU A 323 -6.36 17.25 -1.16
C GLU A 323 -7.17 17.98 -2.24
N SER A 324 -8.20 18.71 -1.80
CA SER A 324 -9.03 19.54 -2.67
C SER A 324 -8.24 20.71 -3.29
N GLU A 325 -7.38 21.38 -2.51
CA GLU A 325 -6.52 22.46 -2.99
C GLU A 325 -5.49 21.94 -4.00
N LEU A 326 -4.81 20.82 -3.71
CA LEU A 326 -3.90 20.19 -4.68
C LEU A 326 -4.62 19.79 -5.97
N LYS A 327 -5.84 19.25 -5.88
CA LYS A 327 -6.65 18.88 -7.06
C LYS A 327 -7.06 20.11 -7.86
N LYS A 328 -7.53 21.17 -7.20
CA LYS A 328 -7.92 22.44 -7.83
C LYS A 328 -6.76 23.06 -8.61
N GLU A 329 -5.56 23.02 -8.03
CA GLU A 329 -4.34 23.53 -8.66
C GLU A 329 -3.72 22.57 -9.69
N LYS A 330 -4.34 21.40 -9.92
CA LYS A 330 -3.84 20.32 -10.80
C LYS A 330 -2.44 19.82 -10.40
N LEU A 331 -2.16 19.83 -9.10
CA LEU A 331 -0.91 19.39 -8.50
C LEU A 331 -0.99 17.99 -7.88
N ASN A 332 -2.19 17.42 -7.78
CA ASN A 332 -2.38 16.05 -7.31
C ASN A 332 -1.89 15.02 -8.34
N GLY A 333 -1.17 14.00 -7.89
CA GLY A 333 -0.76 12.85 -8.71
C GLY A 333 0.29 13.14 -9.80
N ILE A 334 1.01 14.25 -9.71
CA ILE A 334 2.07 14.57 -10.68
C ILE A 334 3.25 13.59 -10.52
N SER A 335 3.62 12.93 -11.62
CA SER A 335 4.74 11.98 -11.67
C SER A 335 6.11 12.65 -11.80
N ALA A 336 6.23 13.68 -12.63
CA ALA A 336 7.45 14.44 -12.84
C ALA A 336 7.16 15.95 -12.74
N PRO A 337 7.13 16.53 -11.52
CA PRO A 337 6.84 17.94 -11.35
C PRO A 337 7.97 18.83 -11.87
N THR A 338 7.64 20.03 -12.34
CA THR A 338 8.60 21.11 -12.60
C THR A 338 9.12 21.72 -11.29
N ALA A 339 10.13 22.59 -11.38
CA ALA A 339 10.58 23.41 -10.24
C ALA A 339 9.44 24.25 -9.65
N GLU A 340 8.68 24.92 -10.51
CA GLU A 340 7.58 25.81 -10.11
C GLU A 340 6.42 25.03 -9.47
N GLN A 341 6.06 23.88 -10.05
CA GLN A 341 5.07 22.99 -9.45
C GLN A 341 5.53 22.48 -8.08
N SER A 342 6.80 22.08 -7.95
CA SER A 342 7.35 21.62 -6.66
C SER A 342 7.32 22.72 -5.61
N LYS A 343 7.67 23.96 -5.97
CA LYS A 343 7.59 25.12 -5.08
C LYS A 343 6.16 25.34 -4.60
N LYS A 344 5.18 25.35 -5.52
CA LYS A 344 3.76 25.54 -5.18
C LYS A 344 3.22 24.40 -4.31
N ILE A 345 3.62 23.16 -4.58
CA ILE A 345 3.27 22.00 -3.73
C ILE A 345 3.83 22.21 -2.32
N SER A 346 5.10 22.62 -2.18
CA SER A 346 5.73 22.89 -0.89
C SER A 346 5.00 24.00 -0.11
N GLU A 347 4.61 25.08 -0.78
CA GLU A 347 3.86 26.19 -0.18
C GLU A 347 2.48 25.74 0.34
N ILE A 348 1.76 24.93 -0.45
CA ILE A 348 0.46 24.36 -0.04
C ILE A 348 0.65 23.46 1.19
N TYR A 349 1.60 22.52 1.17
CA TYR A 349 1.86 21.69 2.36
C TYR A 349 2.25 22.54 3.57
N GLY A 350 3.12 23.55 3.40
CA GLY A 350 3.52 24.47 4.47
C GLY A 350 2.33 25.17 5.13
N LYS A 351 1.40 25.71 4.34
CA LYS A 351 0.15 26.34 4.80
C LYS A 351 -0.68 25.39 5.67
N TYR A 352 -0.85 24.13 5.26
CA TYR A 352 -1.64 23.17 6.02
C TYR A 352 -0.92 22.59 7.23
N ILE A 353 0.41 22.42 7.18
CA ILE A 353 1.24 22.09 8.34
C ILE A 353 1.06 23.16 9.43
N GLU A 354 1.03 24.44 9.07
CA GLU A 354 0.79 25.53 10.02
C GLU A 354 -0.62 25.43 10.63
N LYS A 355 -1.65 25.18 9.82
CA LYS A 355 -3.04 25.01 10.28
C LYS A 355 -3.18 23.84 11.26
N ILE A 356 -2.73 22.64 10.89
CA ILE A 356 -2.88 21.45 11.73
C ILE A 356 -2.05 21.56 13.01
N SER A 357 -0.93 22.28 12.99
CA SER A 357 -0.10 22.53 14.19
C SER A 357 -0.80 23.37 15.25
N LYS A 358 -1.80 24.18 14.88
CA LYS A 358 -2.57 25.04 15.80
C LYS A 358 -3.64 24.29 16.59
N ILE A 359 -3.97 23.05 16.23
CA ILE A 359 -4.90 22.21 16.99
C ILE A 359 -4.31 21.93 18.37
N ASN A 360 -5.08 22.12 19.44
CA ASN A 360 -4.59 21.87 20.79
C ASN A 360 -4.41 20.36 21.04
N ASP A 361 -3.29 19.95 21.64
CA ASP A 361 -3.05 18.53 21.96
C ASP A 361 -3.93 18.05 23.14
N ALA A 362 -4.31 18.95 24.04
CA ALA A 362 -5.15 18.60 25.19
C ALA A 362 -6.56 18.15 24.78
N SER A 363 -7.10 18.73 23.71
CA SER A 363 -8.41 18.36 23.15
C SER A 363 -8.37 17.09 22.30
N LEU A 364 -7.30 16.29 22.34
CA LEU A 364 -7.16 15.06 21.53
C LEU A 364 -7.17 13.82 22.41
N THR A 365 -7.76 12.73 21.88
CA THR A 365 -7.56 11.39 22.42
C THR A 365 -6.17 10.88 21.99
N SER A 366 -5.71 9.77 22.56
CA SER A 366 -4.46 9.13 22.09
C SER A 366 -4.50 8.78 20.60
N ASP A 367 -5.67 8.47 20.05
CA ASP A 367 -5.85 8.16 18.63
C ASP A 367 -5.86 9.42 17.76
N SER A 368 -6.64 10.45 18.11
CA SER A 368 -6.65 11.69 17.32
C SER A 368 -5.33 12.47 17.44
N LEU A 369 -4.57 12.27 18.53
CA LEU A 369 -3.18 12.71 18.64
C LEU A 369 -2.29 11.98 17.63
N ALA A 370 -2.43 10.65 17.50
CA ALA A 370 -1.72 9.88 16.48
C ALA A 370 -2.04 10.41 15.07
N TRP A 371 -3.31 10.67 14.78
CA TRP A 371 -3.77 11.18 13.49
C TRP A 371 -3.17 12.54 13.16
N LYS A 372 -3.25 13.50 14.09
CA LYS A 372 -2.67 14.84 13.94
C LYS A 372 -1.19 14.76 13.56
N TYR A 373 -0.41 14.05 14.37
CA TYR A 373 1.04 14.02 14.21
C TYR A 373 1.48 13.17 13.00
N ALA A 374 0.73 12.11 12.67
CA ALA A 374 1.03 11.32 11.47
C ALA A 374 0.73 12.09 10.18
N ILE A 375 -0.43 12.78 10.11
CA ILE A 375 -0.77 13.64 8.96
C ILE A 375 0.25 14.77 8.83
N LYS A 376 0.56 15.47 9.93
CA LYS A 376 1.55 16.54 9.94
C LYS A 376 2.92 16.06 9.46
N TYR A 377 3.40 14.93 9.99
CA TYR A 377 4.69 14.36 9.57
C TYR A 377 4.69 13.99 8.09
N ASP A 378 3.60 13.38 7.59
CA ASP A 378 3.49 13.02 6.18
C ASP A 378 3.55 14.24 5.25
N TRP A 379 2.92 15.35 5.66
CA TRP A 379 3.02 16.62 4.95
C TRP A 379 4.40 17.25 5.06
N GLU A 380 5.08 17.14 6.21
CA GLU A 380 6.46 17.60 6.36
C GLU A 380 7.42 16.80 5.46
N ILE A 381 7.19 15.50 5.30
CA ILE A 381 7.92 14.65 4.35
C ILE A 381 7.64 15.09 2.91
N ALA A 382 6.37 15.26 2.54
CA ALA A 382 5.98 15.71 1.20
C ALA A 382 6.63 17.07 0.86
N LYS A 383 6.52 18.04 1.78
CA LYS A 383 7.15 19.35 1.67
C LYS A 383 8.67 19.21 1.50
N GLY A 384 9.31 18.43 2.36
CA GLY A 384 10.76 18.21 2.31
C GLY A 384 11.25 17.59 1.00
N HIS A 385 10.46 16.69 0.38
CA HIS A 385 10.79 16.12 -0.93
C HIS A 385 10.87 17.18 -2.02
N HIS A 386 9.92 18.12 -2.02
CA HIS A 386 9.87 19.21 -2.98
C HIS A 386 10.91 20.30 -2.69
N ASP A 387 11.12 20.66 -1.42
CA ASP A 387 12.14 21.63 -1.02
C ASP A 387 13.54 21.17 -1.40
N ASN A 388 13.84 19.87 -1.24
CA ASN A 388 15.12 19.28 -1.60
C ASN A 388 15.20 18.86 -3.07
N GLN A 389 14.24 19.24 -3.91
CA GLN A 389 14.22 19.00 -5.36
C GLN A 389 14.42 17.51 -5.74
N LEU A 390 13.88 16.56 -4.96
CA LEU A 390 14.04 15.11 -5.25
C LEU A 390 13.56 14.72 -6.65
N ARG A 391 12.68 15.51 -7.27
CA ARG A 391 12.23 15.39 -8.67
C ARG A 391 13.38 15.24 -9.68
N LEU A 392 14.58 15.74 -9.37
CA LEU A 392 15.77 15.67 -10.23
C LEU A 392 16.35 14.25 -10.33
N LEU A 393 15.97 13.36 -9.40
CA LEU A 393 16.42 11.96 -9.33
C LEU A 393 15.37 10.96 -9.83
N ASN A 394 14.32 11.44 -10.49
CA ASN A 394 13.18 10.64 -10.99
C ASN A 394 12.57 9.67 -9.95
N PRO A 395 12.09 10.17 -8.81
CA PRO A 395 11.49 9.33 -7.80
C PRO A 395 10.02 9.02 -8.12
N THR A 396 9.46 8.00 -7.47
CA THR A 396 8.07 7.57 -7.71
C THR A 396 7.08 8.29 -6.79
N PHE A 397 6.77 9.57 -7.08
CA PHE A 397 5.78 10.34 -6.29
C PHE A 397 4.39 9.70 -6.22
N SER A 398 4.02 8.90 -7.21
CA SER A 398 2.71 8.23 -7.29
C SER A 398 2.49 7.13 -6.25
N TRP A 399 3.53 6.67 -5.54
CA TRP A 399 3.42 5.62 -4.50
C TRP A 399 3.24 6.20 -3.09
N GLY A 400 3.00 7.51 -2.98
CA GLY A 400 2.81 8.22 -1.72
C GLY A 400 4.12 8.75 -1.13
N ASN A 401 3.98 9.63 -0.13
CA ASN A 401 5.08 10.40 0.45
C ASN A 401 6.12 9.54 1.17
N ALA A 402 5.74 8.35 1.66
CA ALA A 402 6.63 7.38 2.30
C ALA A 402 7.44 6.51 1.32
N SER A 403 7.29 6.71 0.00
CA SER A 403 7.84 5.85 -1.05
C SER A 403 8.65 6.61 -2.11
N VAL A 404 9.04 7.87 -1.84
CA VAL A 404 9.74 8.75 -2.80
C VAL A 404 11.24 8.45 -2.83
N TYR A 405 11.59 7.31 -3.41
CA TYR A 405 12.99 6.89 -3.59
C TYR A 405 13.50 7.23 -5.00
N PRO A 406 14.80 7.58 -5.16
CA PRO A 406 15.42 7.80 -6.46
C PRO A 406 15.25 6.63 -7.44
N LEU A 407 15.38 6.92 -8.74
CA LEU A 407 15.57 5.92 -9.79
C LEU A 407 16.67 4.93 -9.38
N ASN A 408 16.41 3.62 -9.54
CA ASN A 408 17.30 2.56 -9.10
C ASN A 408 17.24 1.32 -9.99
N ALA A 409 18.15 0.37 -9.78
CA ALA A 409 18.30 -0.82 -10.61
C ALA A 409 17.34 -1.97 -10.24
N PHE A 410 16.51 -1.82 -9.20
CA PHE A 410 15.72 -2.91 -8.62
C PHE A 410 14.22 -2.73 -8.84
N ASN A 411 13.63 -1.65 -8.31
CA ASN A 411 12.18 -1.46 -8.22
C ASN A 411 11.66 -0.31 -9.08
N ASN A 412 12.49 0.70 -9.36
CA ASN A 412 12.13 1.89 -10.13
C ASN A 412 13.19 2.12 -11.23
N GLN A 413 13.20 1.26 -12.24
CA GLN A 413 14.08 1.38 -13.41
C GLN A 413 13.39 2.16 -14.54
N LEU A 414 14.18 2.76 -15.45
CA LEU A 414 13.70 3.41 -16.69
C LEU A 414 13.10 2.35 -17.62
N GLY A 415 11.90 1.86 -17.28
CA GLY A 415 11.30 0.62 -17.75
C GLY A 415 9.82 0.51 -17.40
N ARG A 416 9.47 0.88 -16.17
CA ARG A 416 8.11 0.85 -15.57
C ARG A 416 7.61 2.27 -15.29
N GLY A 417 6.35 2.57 -15.63
CA GLY A 417 5.68 3.83 -15.25
C GLY A 417 6.23 5.07 -15.94
N TRP A 418 5.77 5.36 -17.18
CA TRP A 418 6.30 6.44 -18.03
C TRP A 418 5.44 7.72 -17.99
N GLY A 419 5.22 8.27 -16.81
CA GLY A 419 4.52 9.55 -16.67
C GLY A 419 5.37 10.72 -17.17
N SER A 420 4.84 11.53 -18.10
CA SER A 420 5.43 12.79 -18.59
C SER A 420 6.92 12.72 -19.02
N LEU A 421 7.24 11.83 -19.98
CA LEU A 421 8.59 11.65 -20.53
C LEU A 421 9.34 12.96 -20.87
N PRO A 422 8.72 13.96 -21.53
CA PRO A 422 9.42 15.21 -21.84
C PRO A 422 9.85 15.96 -20.58
N GLN A 423 8.98 16.07 -19.58
CA GLN A 423 9.30 16.76 -18.34
C GLN A 423 10.36 16.01 -17.52
N LEU A 424 10.34 14.68 -17.55
CA LEU A 424 11.37 13.88 -16.92
C LEU A 424 12.75 14.12 -17.55
N LEU A 425 12.82 14.21 -18.88
CA LEU A 425 14.07 14.55 -19.58
C LEU A 425 14.57 15.93 -19.16
N GLU A 426 13.68 16.93 -19.04
CA GLU A 426 14.06 18.25 -18.53
C GLU A 426 14.58 18.20 -17.09
N ASN A 427 13.95 17.43 -16.20
CA ASN A 427 14.45 17.25 -14.83
C ASN A 427 15.88 16.65 -14.80
N PHE A 428 16.21 15.70 -15.69
CA PHE A 428 17.58 15.19 -15.78
C PHE A 428 18.58 16.20 -16.36
N LYS A 429 18.14 17.05 -17.29
CA LYS A 429 18.98 18.15 -17.79
C LYS A 429 19.28 19.15 -16.68
N GLU A 430 18.28 19.52 -15.88
CA GLU A 430 18.45 20.36 -14.70
C GLU A 430 19.38 19.70 -13.66
N ALA A 431 19.24 18.38 -13.43
CA ALA A 431 20.12 17.64 -12.52
C ALA A 431 21.60 17.74 -12.93
N VAL A 432 21.89 17.66 -14.24
CA VAL A 432 23.24 17.87 -14.80
C VAL A 432 23.73 19.30 -14.59
N GLN A 433 22.86 20.30 -14.81
CA GLN A 433 23.21 21.72 -14.58
C GLN A 433 23.57 22.00 -13.12
N HIS A 434 22.79 21.44 -12.19
CA HIS A 434 23.03 21.54 -10.75
C HIS A 434 24.15 20.62 -10.25
N LYS A 435 24.73 19.76 -11.09
CA LYS A 435 25.74 18.76 -10.71
C LYS A 435 25.26 17.76 -9.64
N VAL A 436 23.96 17.47 -9.63
CA VAL A 436 23.34 16.47 -8.76
C VAL A 436 23.00 15.23 -9.60
N VAL A 437 24.06 14.55 -10.02
CA VAL A 437 24.02 13.38 -10.90
C VAL A 437 24.49 12.17 -10.11
N MET A 438 23.79 11.04 -10.20
CA MET A 438 24.23 9.79 -9.57
C MET A 438 25.60 9.35 -10.09
N SER A 439 26.40 8.69 -9.25
CA SER A 439 27.74 8.20 -9.63
C SER A 439 27.74 7.28 -10.85
N LYS A 440 28.90 7.16 -11.53
CA LYS A 440 29.03 6.25 -12.68
C LYS A 440 28.77 4.80 -12.31
N VAL A 441 29.27 4.32 -11.17
CA VAL A 441 29.00 2.95 -10.71
C VAL A 441 27.50 2.72 -10.50
N PHE A 442 26.80 3.66 -9.85
CA PHE A 442 25.35 3.59 -9.66
C PHE A 442 24.59 3.62 -10.99
N SER A 443 24.87 4.60 -11.84
CA SER A 443 24.19 4.76 -13.14
C SER A 443 24.46 3.57 -14.06
N LYS A 444 25.65 2.96 -14.01
CA LYS A 444 25.96 1.73 -14.76
C LYS A 444 25.06 0.57 -14.33
N MET A 445 24.79 0.39 -13.03
CA MET A 445 23.83 -0.63 -12.55
C MET A 445 22.42 -0.39 -13.09
N VAL A 446 21.96 0.87 -13.10
CA VAL A 446 20.64 1.24 -13.67
C VAL A 446 20.59 0.98 -15.17
N ILE A 447 21.66 1.30 -15.90
CA ILE A 447 21.77 1.07 -17.35
C ILE A 447 21.79 -0.43 -17.66
N ASN A 448 22.55 -1.21 -16.91
CA ASN A 448 22.55 -2.68 -17.02
C ASN A 448 21.12 -3.24 -16.90
N ALA A 449 20.38 -2.82 -15.87
CA ALA A 449 19.02 -3.29 -15.60
C ALA A 449 18.01 -2.92 -16.71
N PHE A 450 17.96 -1.65 -17.16
CA PHE A 450 17.03 -1.29 -18.23
C PHE A 450 17.45 -1.86 -19.59
N VAL A 451 18.77 -2.04 -19.84
CA VAL A 451 19.23 -2.63 -21.10
C VAL A 451 18.81 -4.10 -21.20
N GLY A 452 19.04 -4.86 -20.13
CA GLY A 452 18.63 -6.26 -20.06
C GLY A 452 17.12 -6.46 -20.13
N SER A 453 16.32 -5.49 -19.68
CA SER A 453 14.85 -5.62 -19.71
C SER A 453 14.19 -5.09 -20.99
N LEU A 454 14.68 -4.01 -21.60
CA LEU A 454 14.01 -3.35 -22.72
C LEU A 454 14.51 -3.76 -24.11
N PHE A 455 15.74 -4.24 -24.24
CA PHE A 455 16.39 -4.42 -25.54
C PHE A 455 16.65 -5.88 -25.93
N GLN A 456 15.92 -6.84 -25.34
CA GLN A 456 16.13 -8.28 -25.62
C GLN A 456 16.13 -8.62 -27.12
N THR A 457 15.24 -8.04 -27.92
CA THR A 457 15.23 -8.24 -29.38
C THR A 457 16.53 -7.75 -30.03
N GLN A 458 17.01 -6.56 -29.67
CA GLN A 458 18.24 -6.00 -30.23
C GLN A 458 19.48 -6.78 -29.75
N LEU A 459 19.48 -7.22 -28.49
CA LEU A 459 20.54 -8.05 -27.93
C LEU A 459 20.61 -9.41 -28.62
N THR A 460 19.48 -10.07 -28.89
CA THR A 460 19.42 -11.29 -29.70
C THR A 460 19.98 -11.08 -31.11
N ASN A 461 19.63 -9.97 -31.77
CA ASN A 461 20.17 -9.64 -33.08
C ASN A 461 21.70 -9.46 -33.03
N PHE A 462 22.22 -8.76 -32.02
CA PHE A 462 23.65 -8.58 -31.81
C PHE A 462 24.39 -9.90 -31.56
N VAL A 463 23.85 -10.78 -30.71
CA VAL A 463 24.40 -12.11 -30.44
C VAL A 463 24.55 -12.91 -31.74
N ASN A 464 23.52 -12.89 -32.59
CA ASN A 464 23.48 -13.65 -33.83
C ASN A 464 24.31 -13.03 -34.97
N ASP A 465 24.61 -11.73 -34.91
CA ASP A 465 25.44 -11.05 -35.92
C ASP A 465 26.93 -11.38 -35.72
N LYS A 466 27.45 -12.35 -36.47
CA LYS A 466 28.86 -12.78 -36.42
C LYS A 466 29.85 -11.72 -36.89
N SER A 467 29.41 -10.64 -37.54
CA SER A 467 30.28 -9.56 -38.00
C SER A 467 30.61 -8.55 -36.90
N LYS A 468 29.83 -8.52 -35.82
CA LYS A 468 30.01 -7.60 -34.69
C LYS A 468 30.49 -8.32 -33.44
N ASN A 469 31.53 -7.76 -32.82
CA ASN A 469 32.05 -8.22 -31.52
C ASN A 469 31.66 -7.28 -30.36
N GLU A 470 31.23 -6.06 -30.69
CA GLU A 470 30.75 -5.06 -29.73
C GLU A 470 29.53 -4.31 -30.29
N ILE A 471 28.72 -3.73 -29.40
CA ILE A 471 27.61 -2.84 -29.74
C ILE A 471 27.47 -1.75 -28.68
N SER A 472 27.28 -0.49 -29.08
CA SER A 472 27.06 0.59 -28.11
C SER A 472 25.62 0.60 -27.57
N VAL A 473 25.43 1.09 -26.34
CA VAL A 473 24.09 1.28 -25.76
C VAL A 473 23.24 2.23 -26.62
N VAL A 474 23.87 3.25 -27.23
CA VAL A 474 23.20 4.19 -28.13
C VAL A 474 22.70 3.50 -29.40
N GLU A 475 23.48 2.58 -29.97
CA GLU A 475 23.08 1.79 -31.13
C GLU A 475 21.89 0.86 -30.81
N LEU A 476 21.89 0.22 -29.64
CA LEU A 476 20.74 -0.56 -29.14
C LEU A 476 19.48 0.30 -29.01
N ILE A 477 19.59 1.48 -28.42
CA ILE A 477 18.45 2.40 -28.24
C ILE A 477 17.91 2.84 -29.61
N ASN A 478 18.78 3.26 -30.53
CA ASN A 478 18.38 3.75 -31.85
C ASN A 478 17.69 2.67 -32.68
N SER A 479 18.21 1.45 -32.66
CA SER A 479 17.68 0.29 -33.40
C SER A 479 16.42 -0.33 -32.79
N SER A 480 16.01 0.11 -31.59
CA SER A 480 14.78 -0.38 -30.95
C SER A 480 13.50 0.14 -31.62
N THR A 481 12.37 -0.49 -31.34
CA THR A 481 11.03 -0.03 -31.77
C THR A 481 10.35 0.90 -30.76
N LEU A 482 11.08 1.35 -29.74
CA LEU A 482 10.54 2.22 -28.68
C LEU A 482 10.09 3.59 -29.24
N PRO A 483 9.08 4.25 -28.63
CA PRO A 483 8.69 5.60 -29.00
C PRO A 483 9.84 6.61 -28.90
N THR A 484 9.84 7.63 -29.77
CA THR A 484 10.92 8.64 -29.88
C THR A 484 11.27 9.29 -28.54
N ALA A 485 10.27 9.79 -27.79
CA ALA A 485 10.50 10.43 -26.49
C ALA A 485 11.21 9.51 -25.48
N LYS A 486 10.94 8.21 -25.54
CA LYS A 486 11.60 7.21 -24.67
C LYS A 486 13.04 6.96 -25.13
N LYS A 487 13.29 6.88 -26.44
CA LYS A 487 14.65 6.78 -26.98
C LYS A 487 15.50 7.98 -26.59
N GLU A 488 14.94 9.19 -26.71
CA GLU A 488 15.62 10.44 -26.33
C GLU A 488 16.02 10.44 -24.85
N LEU A 489 15.09 10.10 -23.96
CA LEU A 489 15.35 10.00 -22.53
C LEU A 489 16.45 8.97 -22.21
N LEU A 490 16.32 7.74 -22.71
CA LEU A 490 17.28 6.67 -22.45
C LEU A 490 18.67 7.01 -23.00
N LYS A 491 18.73 7.61 -24.20
CA LYS A 491 19.96 8.05 -24.82
C LYS A 491 20.61 9.17 -24.00
N TYR A 492 19.84 10.16 -23.57
CA TYR A 492 20.34 11.24 -22.71
C TYR A 492 20.90 10.69 -21.41
N TYR A 493 20.18 9.77 -20.76
CA TYR A 493 20.62 9.14 -19.51
C TYR A 493 21.94 8.37 -19.68
N ALA A 494 22.02 7.52 -20.70
CA ALA A 494 23.20 6.68 -20.97
C ALA A 494 24.42 7.45 -21.52
N THR A 495 24.26 8.72 -21.92
CA THR A 495 25.34 9.53 -22.50
C THR A 495 25.64 10.76 -21.67
N THR A 496 24.78 11.76 -21.71
CA THR A 496 25.02 13.07 -21.11
C THR A 496 24.93 13.01 -19.59
N TYR A 497 23.86 12.43 -19.04
CA TYR A 497 23.70 12.29 -17.59
C TYR A 497 24.81 11.41 -17.01
N TYR A 498 25.02 10.20 -17.54
CA TYR A 498 26.09 9.30 -17.10
C TYR A 498 27.49 9.94 -17.10
N ASN A 499 27.84 10.68 -18.16
CA ASN A 499 29.16 11.33 -18.25
C ASN A 499 29.28 12.61 -17.43
N ALA A 500 28.18 13.18 -16.93
CA ALA A 500 28.21 14.34 -16.05
C ALA A 500 28.53 13.99 -14.58
N ALA A 501 28.53 12.71 -14.20
CA ALA A 501 28.86 12.27 -12.86
C ALA A 501 30.32 12.62 -12.49
N THR A 502 30.50 13.27 -11.34
CA THR A 502 31.81 13.73 -10.82
C THR A 502 32.38 12.86 -9.68
N HIS A 503 31.61 11.90 -9.18
CA HIS A 503 31.97 11.02 -8.08
C HIS A 503 31.67 9.54 -8.42
N GLY A 504 32.23 8.62 -7.64
CA GLY A 504 32.07 7.19 -7.84
C GLY A 504 32.33 6.75 -9.29
N LEU A 505 33.46 7.16 -9.85
CA LEU A 505 33.76 7.04 -11.28
C LEU A 505 33.98 5.58 -11.72
N GLY A 506 34.52 4.73 -10.84
CA GLY A 506 34.83 3.34 -11.16
C GLY A 506 35.80 3.26 -12.34
N GLU A 507 35.44 2.51 -13.37
CA GLU A 507 36.21 2.46 -14.62
C GLU A 507 36.26 3.77 -15.42
N ASP A 508 35.41 4.76 -15.11
CA ASP A 508 35.28 6.03 -15.85
C ASP A 508 35.10 5.86 -17.37
N ILE A 509 34.32 4.85 -17.75
CA ILE A 509 33.98 4.57 -19.15
C ILE A 509 33.30 5.81 -19.75
N LYS A 510 33.70 6.22 -20.96
CA LYS A 510 33.08 7.36 -21.67
C LYS A 510 31.95 6.93 -22.60
N GLU A 511 32.14 5.81 -23.27
CA GLU A 511 31.15 5.20 -24.17
C GLU A 511 30.79 3.80 -23.67
N LEU A 512 29.52 3.60 -23.33
CA LEU A 512 29.02 2.32 -22.82
C LEU A 512 28.74 1.34 -23.96
N LYS A 513 29.39 0.19 -23.92
CA LYS A 513 29.32 -0.87 -24.93
C LYS A 513 29.07 -2.23 -24.31
N LEU A 514 28.50 -3.14 -25.10
CA LEU A 514 28.38 -4.55 -24.79
C LEU A 514 29.28 -5.40 -25.68
N TYR A 515 29.79 -6.49 -25.13
CA TYR A 515 30.74 -7.43 -25.72
C TYR A 515 30.25 -8.87 -25.55
N LYS A 516 30.58 -9.74 -26.50
CA LYS A 516 30.29 -11.19 -26.44
C LYS A 516 31.25 -11.96 -25.52
N GLU A 517 32.39 -11.35 -25.19
CA GLU A 517 33.43 -11.89 -24.33
C GLU A 517 33.71 -10.93 -23.18
N ASN A 518 34.11 -11.44 -22.02
CA ASN A 518 34.41 -10.64 -20.83
C ASN A 518 35.78 -9.95 -20.93
N LYS A 519 35.92 -9.01 -21.88
CA LYS A 519 37.18 -8.30 -22.17
C LYS A 519 37.61 -7.31 -21.08
N VAL A 520 36.67 -6.85 -20.26
CA VAL A 520 36.92 -5.85 -19.20
C VAL A 520 37.00 -6.45 -17.81
N ASN A 521 37.09 -7.79 -17.70
CA ASN A 521 37.25 -8.55 -16.45
C ASN A 521 36.19 -8.19 -15.40
N GLU A 522 34.93 -8.14 -15.82
CA GLU A 522 33.78 -7.96 -14.94
C GLU A 522 33.67 -9.14 -13.99
N LYS A 523 33.49 -8.85 -12.71
CA LYS A 523 33.32 -9.84 -11.64
C LYS A 523 31.86 -10.13 -11.39
N GLU A 524 31.00 -9.13 -11.58
CA GLU A 524 29.58 -9.22 -11.26
C GLU A 524 28.73 -8.49 -12.29
N LEU A 525 27.46 -8.89 -12.37
CA LEU A 525 26.45 -8.38 -13.30
C LEU A 525 26.85 -8.65 -14.77
N SER A 526 26.05 -9.46 -15.45
CA SER A 526 26.10 -9.64 -16.91
C SER A 526 24.70 -9.43 -17.46
N ILE A 527 24.59 -9.21 -18.76
CA ILE A 527 23.28 -9.18 -19.43
C ILE A 527 23.08 -10.49 -20.16
N ASP A 528 22.03 -11.21 -19.80
CA ASP A 528 21.65 -12.43 -20.50
C ASP A 528 20.83 -12.07 -21.74
N ALA A 529 21.21 -12.66 -22.88
CA ALA A 529 20.50 -12.55 -24.15
C ALA A 529 20.33 -13.94 -24.76
N LYS A 530 19.26 -14.15 -25.55
CA LYS A 530 19.05 -15.42 -26.25
C LYS A 530 19.61 -15.37 -27.66
N ASN A 531 20.30 -16.41 -28.10
CA ASN A 531 20.64 -16.60 -29.51
C ASN A 531 19.44 -17.15 -30.31
N ALA A 532 19.61 -17.38 -31.62
CA ALA A 532 18.54 -17.90 -32.48
C ALA A 532 18.04 -19.30 -32.10
N SER A 533 18.85 -20.13 -31.45
CA SER A 533 18.47 -21.45 -30.90
C SER A 533 17.78 -21.36 -29.53
N GLY A 534 17.71 -20.16 -28.94
CA GLY A 534 17.11 -19.93 -27.62
C GLY A 534 18.05 -20.16 -26.45
N GLU A 535 19.34 -20.43 -26.69
CA GLU A 535 20.38 -20.59 -25.68
C GLU A 535 20.77 -19.23 -25.10
N ILE A 536 21.07 -19.20 -23.80
CA ILE A 536 21.50 -17.98 -23.11
C ILE A 536 22.98 -17.71 -23.40
N VAL A 537 23.26 -16.51 -23.92
CA VAL A 537 24.58 -15.95 -24.13
C VAL A 537 24.75 -14.76 -23.19
N LYS A 538 25.81 -14.79 -22.39
CA LYS A 538 26.16 -13.69 -21.49
C LYS A 538 26.87 -12.58 -22.26
N LEU A 539 26.41 -11.36 -22.07
CA LEU A 539 27.01 -10.14 -22.61
C LEU A 539 27.63 -9.32 -21.47
N TYR A 540 28.79 -8.75 -21.76
CA TYR A 540 29.66 -8.04 -20.82
C TYR A 540 29.87 -6.58 -21.26
N GLY A 541 30.34 -5.71 -20.38
CA GLY A 541 30.69 -4.30 -20.64
C GLY A 541 29.87 -3.29 -19.83
N LEU A 542 28.77 -3.75 -19.21
CA LEU A 542 27.92 -2.98 -18.30
C LEU A 542 27.90 -3.59 -16.88
N GLY A 543 28.74 -4.58 -16.61
CA GLY A 543 28.92 -5.20 -15.31
C GLY A 543 29.83 -4.40 -14.38
N LEU A 544 30.10 -4.93 -13.20
CA LEU A 544 31.01 -4.35 -12.20
C LEU A 544 32.37 -5.05 -12.26
N THR A 545 33.43 -4.27 -12.43
CA THR A 545 34.82 -4.74 -12.31
C THR A 545 35.29 -4.64 -10.86
N GLU A 546 36.48 -5.17 -10.59
CA GLU A 546 37.14 -5.01 -9.29
C GLU A 546 37.33 -3.53 -8.90
N LYS A 547 37.55 -2.65 -9.89
CA LYS A 547 37.69 -1.21 -9.66
C LYS A 547 36.36 -0.59 -9.23
N ASP A 548 35.25 -1.00 -9.84
CA ASP A 548 33.92 -0.53 -9.43
C ASP A 548 33.54 -1.04 -8.04
N LEU A 549 33.82 -2.31 -7.73
CA LEU A 549 33.54 -2.92 -6.42
C LEU A 549 34.35 -2.29 -5.28
N ASN A 550 35.54 -1.78 -5.58
CA ASN A 550 36.41 -1.08 -4.63
C ASN A 550 36.26 0.45 -4.68
N GLN A 551 35.44 1.00 -5.57
CA GLN A 551 35.22 2.44 -5.66
C GLN A 551 34.54 2.95 -4.38
N ARG A 552 35.13 3.98 -3.77
CA ARG A 552 34.56 4.70 -2.63
C ARG A 552 33.76 5.92 -3.07
N ASN A 553 32.97 6.47 -2.15
CA ASN A 553 32.16 7.68 -2.35
C ASN A 553 31.20 7.54 -3.55
N VAL A 554 30.49 6.42 -3.62
CA VAL A 554 29.58 6.08 -4.73
C VAL A 554 28.14 6.57 -4.47
N GLY A 555 27.73 6.65 -3.20
CA GLY A 555 26.34 6.95 -2.84
C GLY A 555 25.93 8.41 -3.03
N LEU A 556 24.60 8.63 -3.08
CA LEU A 556 23.96 9.93 -3.33
C LEU A 556 24.54 11.13 -2.57
N GLY A 557 24.85 11.02 -1.27
CA GLY A 557 25.33 12.18 -0.50
C GLY A 557 26.68 12.74 -0.96
N PHE A 558 27.41 12.00 -1.79
CA PHE A 558 28.65 12.44 -2.41
C PHE A 558 28.46 13.22 -3.72
N ALA A 559 27.23 13.32 -4.25
CA ALA A 559 26.92 14.24 -5.33
C ALA A 559 27.06 15.69 -4.82
N GLU A 560 28.06 16.42 -5.34
CA GLU A 560 28.45 17.75 -4.84
C GLU A 560 27.30 18.75 -4.91
N GLY A 561 26.61 18.79 -6.04
CA GLY A 561 25.57 19.78 -6.30
C GLY A 561 26.10 21.20 -6.46
N ASP A 562 25.28 22.16 -6.03
CA ASP A 562 25.58 23.58 -5.91
C ASP A 562 24.98 24.19 -4.62
N ALA A 563 24.95 25.52 -4.53
CA ALA A 563 24.46 26.24 -3.36
C ALA A 563 22.95 26.05 -3.09
N THR A 564 22.19 25.62 -4.08
CA THR A 564 20.73 25.47 -4.01
C THR A 564 20.29 24.03 -3.83
N VAL A 565 21.01 23.07 -4.43
CA VAL A 565 20.67 21.64 -4.38
C VAL A 565 21.94 20.81 -4.28
N ASN A 566 21.98 19.85 -3.36
CA ASN A 566 23.10 18.91 -3.24
C ASN A 566 22.65 17.50 -2.80
N GLY A 567 23.48 16.50 -3.08
CA GLY A 567 23.15 15.10 -2.78
C GLY A 567 23.01 14.81 -1.29
N GLN A 568 23.73 15.53 -0.42
CA GLN A 568 23.67 15.30 1.02
C GLN A 568 22.33 15.73 1.63
N SER A 569 21.78 16.88 1.21
CA SER A 569 20.46 17.32 1.69
C SER A 569 19.35 16.40 1.17
N MET A 570 19.46 15.96 -0.09
CA MET A 570 18.55 14.96 -0.67
C MET A 570 18.60 13.63 0.08
N TYR A 571 19.80 13.12 0.38
CA TYR A 571 19.94 11.89 1.15
C TYR A 571 19.36 12.04 2.56
N ARG A 572 19.61 13.16 3.25
CA ARG A 572 19.03 13.41 4.58
C ARG A 572 17.51 13.45 4.56
N GLN A 573 16.90 14.00 3.52
CA GLN A 573 15.45 13.97 3.36
C GLN A 573 14.93 12.53 3.18
N ILE A 574 15.60 11.72 2.36
CA ILE A 574 15.27 10.29 2.18
C ILE A 574 15.47 9.51 3.49
N LEU A 575 16.55 9.78 4.22
CA LEU A 575 16.86 9.16 5.50
C LEU A 575 15.81 9.51 6.56
N LYS A 576 15.36 10.77 6.63
CA LYS A 576 14.26 11.20 7.50
C LYS A 576 12.96 10.47 7.16
N MET A 577 12.61 10.38 5.88
CA MET A 577 11.45 9.60 5.42
C MET A 577 11.55 8.13 5.84
N ALA A 578 12.71 7.50 5.60
CA ALA A 578 12.92 6.07 5.83
C ALA A 578 12.98 5.70 7.32
N THR A 579 13.72 6.47 8.13
CA THR A 579 13.87 6.22 9.58
C THR A 579 12.70 6.75 10.41
N THR A 580 11.91 7.67 9.83
CA THR A 580 10.88 8.44 10.53
C THR A 580 11.41 9.20 11.75
N SER A 581 12.61 9.76 11.62
CA SER A 581 13.32 10.48 12.69
C SER A 581 14.13 11.65 12.12
N ASP A 582 14.45 12.61 12.97
CA ASP A 582 15.36 13.72 12.66
C ASP A 582 16.84 13.38 12.96
N LEU A 583 17.18 12.09 13.13
CA LEU A 583 18.55 11.66 13.37
C LEU A 583 19.46 12.01 12.19
N THR A 584 20.67 12.47 12.52
CA THR A 584 21.72 12.66 11.52
C THR A 584 22.21 11.33 10.95
N ASP A 585 22.81 11.37 9.77
CA ASP A 585 23.43 10.23 9.12
C ASP A 585 24.52 9.58 9.99
N ASP A 586 25.32 10.37 10.73
CA ASP A 586 26.31 9.87 11.69
C ASP A 586 25.67 9.18 12.90
N GLN A 587 24.56 9.72 13.44
CA GLN A 587 23.85 9.08 14.55
C GLN A 587 23.23 7.74 14.13
N VAL A 588 22.59 7.69 12.96
CA VAL A 588 22.03 6.45 12.42
C VAL A 588 23.14 5.42 12.18
N ASN A 589 24.29 5.85 11.64
CA ASN A 589 25.45 4.99 11.43
C ASN A 589 25.94 4.37 12.75
N ASN A 590 26.16 5.19 13.77
CA ASN A 590 26.62 4.74 15.09
C ASN A 590 25.63 3.77 15.76
N ILE A 591 24.32 4.05 15.70
CA ILE A 591 23.29 3.13 16.24
C ILE A 591 23.37 1.76 15.55
N GLY A 592 23.51 1.75 14.21
CA GLY A 592 23.68 0.52 13.45
C GLY A 592 24.96 -0.24 13.81
N TYR A 593 26.06 0.49 13.98
CA TYR A 593 27.36 -0.09 14.30
C TYR A 593 27.37 -0.74 15.68
N GLU A 594 26.95 -0.02 16.71
CA GLU A 594 26.93 -0.51 18.08
C GLU A 594 26.01 -1.73 18.26
N THR A 595 24.81 -1.69 17.67
CA THR A 595 23.87 -2.82 17.71
C THR A 595 24.42 -4.05 16.98
N THR A 596 25.17 -3.83 15.89
CA THR A 596 25.87 -4.90 15.17
C THR A 596 26.93 -5.55 16.06
N LYS A 597 27.79 -4.76 16.71
CA LYS A 597 28.87 -5.32 17.54
C LYS A 597 28.36 -6.12 18.74
N LYS A 598 27.29 -5.66 19.39
CA LYS A 598 26.68 -6.36 20.54
C LYS A 598 26.15 -7.75 20.17
N SER A 599 25.47 -7.89 19.04
CA SER A 599 24.86 -9.16 18.62
C SER A 599 25.89 -10.26 18.34
N ALA A 600 27.04 -9.89 17.75
CA ALA A 600 28.11 -10.84 17.41
C ALA A 600 28.66 -11.59 18.64
N GLU A 601 28.66 -10.96 19.82
CA GLU A 601 29.08 -11.62 21.07
C GLU A 601 28.10 -12.72 21.53
N ASN A 602 26.80 -12.55 21.28
CA ASN A 602 25.82 -13.59 21.60
C ASN A 602 26.00 -14.84 20.71
N SER A 603 26.37 -14.66 19.44
CA SER A 603 26.70 -15.79 18.55
C SER A 603 27.91 -16.60 19.04
N LYS A 604 28.92 -15.97 19.66
CA LYS A 604 30.05 -16.69 20.28
C LYS A 604 29.61 -17.57 21.44
N LYS A 605 28.68 -17.07 22.28
CA LYS A 605 28.12 -17.85 23.40
C LYS A 605 27.34 -19.06 22.89
N ILE A 606 26.55 -18.87 21.84
CA ILE A 606 25.78 -19.95 21.20
C ILE A 606 26.70 -21.01 20.61
N ALA A 607 27.71 -20.62 19.84
CA ALA A 607 28.68 -21.55 19.26
C ALA A 607 29.36 -22.41 20.34
N ASN A 608 29.69 -21.81 21.48
CA ASN A 608 30.23 -22.54 22.64
C ASN A 608 29.25 -23.56 23.22
N GLN A 609 27.97 -23.22 23.38
CA GLN A 609 26.96 -24.18 23.86
C GLN A 609 26.68 -25.29 22.85
N ALA A 610 26.65 -24.96 21.55
CA ALA A 610 26.52 -25.96 20.50
C ALA A 610 27.69 -26.94 20.53
N ALA A 611 28.92 -26.44 20.70
CA ALA A 611 30.11 -27.27 20.87
C ALA A 611 30.01 -28.19 22.10
N ASP A 612 29.49 -27.71 23.23
CA ASP A 612 29.27 -28.53 24.42
C ASP A 612 28.27 -29.68 24.18
N LEU A 613 27.25 -29.46 23.36
CA LEU A 613 26.28 -30.50 22.97
C LEU A 613 26.89 -31.52 22.00
N ILE A 614 27.67 -31.04 21.03
CA ILE A 614 28.22 -31.87 19.95
C ILE A 614 29.46 -32.63 20.41
N VAL A 615 30.52 -31.94 20.84
CA VAL A 615 31.80 -32.57 21.19
C VAL A 615 31.99 -32.79 22.69
N GLY A 616 31.21 -32.11 23.52
CA GLY A 616 31.32 -32.14 24.98
C GLY A 616 32.01 -30.90 25.56
N LYS A 617 31.81 -30.68 26.86
CA LYS A 617 32.24 -29.45 27.55
C LYS A 617 33.75 -29.21 27.44
N GLY A 618 34.12 -28.01 26.97
CA GLY A 618 35.52 -27.55 26.89
C GLY A 618 36.40 -28.27 25.87
N LYS A 619 35.84 -29.17 25.05
CA LYS A 619 36.59 -29.92 24.03
C LYS A 619 36.73 -29.15 22.73
N LYS A 620 37.84 -29.33 22.01
CA LYS A 620 38.04 -28.82 20.65
C LYS A 620 36.86 -29.27 19.76
N TRP A 621 36.30 -28.34 18.98
CA TRP A 621 35.26 -28.64 18.00
C TRP A 621 35.81 -28.45 16.59
N GLU A 622 36.08 -29.57 15.94
CA GLU A 622 36.43 -29.66 14.54
C GLU A 622 35.27 -30.33 13.80
N ALA A 623 34.84 -29.74 12.68
CA ALA A 623 33.70 -30.22 11.92
C ALA A 623 34.07 -30.37 10.44
N LYS A 624 33.66 -31.48 9.84
CA LYS A 624 33.72 -31.71 8.41
C LYS A 624 32.38 -31.25 7.80
N ILE A 625 32.44 -30.35 6.83
CA ILE A 625 31.26 -29.72 6.23
C ILE A 625 31.32 -29.83 4.71
N LYS A 626 30.16 -29.83 4.07
CA LYS A 626 30.04 -29.58 2.63
C LYS A 626 29.62 -28.14 2.45
N TYR A 627 30.50 -27.36 1.84
CA TYR A 627 30.28 -25.92 1.71
C TYR A 627 30.33 -25.52 0.25
N ASP A 628 29.26 -24.86 -0.18
CA ASP A 628 29.11 -24.26 -1.49
C ASP A 628 29.41 -22.76 -1.39
N ALA A 629 30.57 -22.36 -1.91
CA ALA A 629 31.07 -20.99 -1.75
C ALA A 629 30.41 -19.98 -2.70
N ASP A 630 29.83 -20.42 -3.82
CA ASP A 630 29.19 -19.55 -4.82
C ASP A 630 27.73 -19.93 -5.15
N GLY A 631 27.21 -21.00 -4.54
CA GLY A 631 25.80 -21.39 -4.58
C GLY A 631 25.41 -22.00 -5.93
N ILE A 632 24.56 -21.32 -6.70
CA ILE A 632 24.22 -21.78 -8.06
C ILE A 632 25.30 -21.42 -9.11
N GLY A 633 26.45 -20.94 -8.65
CA GLY A 633 27.57 -20.59 -9.49
C GLY A 633 28.31 -21.80 -10.07
N PRO A 634 29.36 -21.56 -10.87
CA PRO A 634 30.10 -22.63 -11.53
C PRO A 634 31.07 -23.38 -10.61
N GLU A 635 31.36 -22.92 -9.38
CA GLU A 635 32.25 -23.66 -8.50
C GLU A 635 31.61 -24.97 -8.01
N GLU A 636 32.42 -26.02 -7.91
CA GLU A 636 31.97 -27.27 -7.32
C GLU A 636 31.98 -27.17 -5.79
N ILE A 637 30.99 -27.82 -5.16
CA ILE A 637 30.96 -27.99 -3.69
C ILE A 637 32.24 -28.66 -3.22
N LYS A 638 32.81 -28.11 -2.15
CA LYS A 638 34.02 -28.63 -1.52
C LYS A 638 33.67 -29.20 -0.16
N GLU A 639 34.28 -30.32 0.14
CA GLU A 639 34.33 -30.83 1.51
C GLU A 639 35.52 -30.16 2.21
N GLU A 640 35.24 -29.49 3.32
CA GLU A 640 36.27 -28.80 4.10
C GLU A 640 36.15 -29.12 5.59
N THR A 641 37.28 -29.06 6.29
CA THR A 641 37.34 -29.20 7.74
C THR A 641 37.55 -27.83 8.35
N VAL A 642 36.64 -27.44 9.24
CA VAL A 642 36.68 -26.16 9.95
C VAL A 642 36.89 -26.39 11.45
N VAL A 643 37.73 -25.57 12.07
CA VAL A 643 37.95 -25.57 13.52
C VAL A 643 37.13 -24.45 14.12
N ILE A 644 36.01 -24.79 14.74
CA ILE A 644 35.05 -23.82 15.26
C ILE A 644 35.40 -23.43 16.69
N ARG A 645 35.88 -24.40 17.49
CA ARG A 645 36.40 -24.18 18.83
C ARG A 645 37.79 -24.77 18.96
N ASP A 646 38.76 -23.95 19.33
CA ASP A 646 40.14 -24.41 19.57
C ASP A 646 40.28 -25.17 20.91
N GLU A 647 41.47 -25.69 21.19
CA GLU A 647 41.79 -26.41 22.43
C GLU A 647 41.75 -25.52 23.69
N LYS A 648 41.81 -24.20 23.52
CA LYS A 648 41.73 -23.20 24.60
C LYS A 648 40.30 -22.74 24.86
N GLY A 649 39.33 -23.20 24.05
CA GLY A 649 37.93 -22.81 24.14
C GLY A 649 37.55 -21.53 23.38
N ASN A 650 38.44 -20.98 22.56
CA ASN A 650 38.14 -19.81 21.73
C ASN A 650 37.27 -20.22 20.53
N ILE A 651 36.27 -19.40 20.20
CA ILE A 651 35.38 -19.60 19.06
C ILE A 651 35.85 -18.79 17.85
N ASP A 652 35.96 -19.46 16.71
CA ASP A 652 36.10 -18.83 15.40
C ASP A 652 34.72 -18.64 14.74
N ILE A 653 34.23 -17.40 14.73
CA ILE A 653 32.91 -17.07 14.17
C ILE A 653 32.82 -17.35 12.67
N PRO A 654 33.82 -17.03 11.82
CA PRO A 654 33.80 -17.41 10.41
C PRO A 654 33.61 -18.92 10.19
N SER A 655 34.33 -19.76 10.94
CA SER A 655 34.16 -21.22 10.90
C SER A 655 32.78 -21.68 11.39
N PHE A 656 32.25 -21.06 12.45
CA PHE A 656 30.89 -21.35 12.91
C PHE A 656 29.83 -20.99 11.86
N THR A 657 29.96 -19.83 11.22
CA THR A 657 29.09 -19.40 10.12
C THR A 657 29.16 -20.36 8.93
N LYS A 658 30.36 -20.81 8.55
CA LYS A 658 30.53 -21.84 7.51
C LYS A 658 29.81 -23.13 7.88
N TRP A 659 29.93 -23.57 9.13
CA TRP A 659 29.21 -24.75 9.62
C TRP A 659 27.68 -24.59 9.59
N LEU A 660 27.16 -23.40 9.92
CA LEU A 660 25.73 -23.10 9.76
C LEU A 660 25.27 -23.09 8.29
N ASN A 661 26.20 -22.91 7.35
CA ASN A 661 25.95 -22.96 5.90
C ASN A 661 26.34 -24.30 5.27
N ASP A 662 26.55 -25.35 6.07
CA ASP A 662 26.69 -26.72 5.57
C ASP A 662 25.42 -27.17 4.81
N GLU A 663 25.60 -27.90 3.71
CA GLU A 663 24.52 -28.31 2.80
C GLU A 663 23.32 -28.95 3.53
N GLU A 664 23.57 -29.75 4.58
CA GLU A 664 22.53 -30.43 5.36
C GLU A 664 21.54 -29.47 6.06
N PHE A 665 21.90 -28.19 6.24
CA PHE A 665 21.02 -27.19 6.82
C PHE A 665 20.00 -26.60 5.83
N PHE A 666 20.05 -26.96 4.54
CA PHE A 666 19.12 -26.49 3.53
C PHE A 666 18.24 -27.64 3.03
N PHE A 667 16.93 -27.38 2.87
CA PHE A 667 15.99 -28.40 2.40
C PHE A 667 16.30 -28.78 0.95
N GLY A 668 16.54 -30.07 0.68
CA GLY A 668 16.90 -30.57 -0.65
C GLY A 668 18.39 -30.85 -0.82
N ARG A 669 19.24 -30.26 0.04
CA ARG A 669 20.71 -30.29 -0.06
C ARG A 669 21.38 -31.29 0.90
N GLU A 670 20.60 -32.17 1.53
CA GLU A 670 21.11 -33.22 2.45
C GLU A 670 22.02 -34.25 1.76
N GLY A 671 21.96 -34.32 0.43
CA GLY A 671 22.70 -35.28 -0.39
C GLY A 671 21.91 -36.56 -0.65
N SER A 672 22.30 -37.26 -1.71
CA SER A 672 21.55 -38.39 -2.27
C SER A 672 21.34 -39.57 -1.32
N ALA A 673 22.21 -39.73 -0.30
CA ALA A 673 22.05 -40.76 0.74
C ALA A 673 20.78 -40.54 1.60
N TYR A 674 20.33 -39.30 1.77
CA TYR A 674 19.10 -38.98 2.49
C TYR A 674 17.85 -39.20 1.62
N TRP A 675 17.91 -38.79 0.34
CA TRP A 675 16.78 -38.77 -0.59
C TRP A 675 16.42 -40.14 -1.21
N THR A 676 16.22 -41.13 -0.35
CA THR A 676 15.76 -42.48 -0.72
C THR A 676 14.33 -42.48 -1.26
N ASP A 677 13.96 -43.52 -2.02
CA ASP A 677 12.59 -43.67 -2.54
C ASP A 677 11.54 -43.75 -1.42
N THR A 678 11.90 -44.28 -0.25
CA THR A 678 11.03 -44.30 0.94
C THR A 678 10.73 -42.89 1.43
N VAL A 679 11.74 -42.02 1.56
CA VAL A 679 11.56 -40.63 2.00
C VAL A 679 10.70 -39.85 0.99
N LYS A 680 11.04 -39.96 -0.30
CA LYS A 680 10.32 -39.29 -1.40
C LYS A 680 8.85 -39.73 -1.47
N SER A 681 8.60 -41.04 -1.42
CA SER A 681 7.24 -41.59 -1.42
C SER A 681 6.45 -41.20 -0.18
N GLY A 682 7.09 -41.21 1.00
CA GLY A 682 6.50 -40.79 2.27
C GLY A 682 6.03 -39.34 2.24
N LEU A 683 6.84 -38.41 1.69
CA LEU A 683 6.43 -37.02 1.53
C LEU A 683 5.26 -36.86 0.54
N LYS A 684 5.33 -37.52 -0.61
CA LYS A 684 4.32 -37.38 -1.68
C LYS A 684 2.96 -37.95 -1.31
N THR A 685 2.94 -39.02 -0.52
CA THR A 685 1.72 -39.74 -0.12
C THR A 685 1.16 -39.25 1.22
N ASN A 686 1.88 -38.39 1.95
CA ASN A 686 1.41 -37.84 3.21
C ASN A 686 0.13 -37.00 2.98
N PRO A 687 -1.02 -37.38 3.61
CA PRO A 687 -2.27 -36.65 3.47
C PRO A 687 -2.19 -35.17 3.86
N ASP A 688 -1.40 -34.83 4.88
CA ASP A 688 -1.22 -33.46 5.36
C ASP A 688 -0.48 -32.58 4.34
N LEU A 689 0.32 -33.18 3.46
CA LEU A 689 1.09 -32.48 2.43
C LEU A 689 0.42 -32.47 1.06
N LYS A 690 -0.71 -33.18 0.89
CA LYS A 690 -1.40 -33.30 -0.41
C LYS A 690 -1.71 -31.94 -1.04
N LYS A 691 -2.17 -30.97 -0.24
CA LYS A 691 -2.44 -29.61 -0.72
C LYS A 691 -1.19 -28.87 -1.21
N TYR A 692 -0.01 -29.18 -0.67
CA TYR A 692 1.25 -28.57 -1.10
C TYR A 692 1.80 -29.23 -2.36
N VAL A 693 1.51 -30.51 -2.59
CA VAL A 693 1.71 -31.16 -3.90
C VAL A 693 0.86 -30.46 -4.97
N ASP A 694 -0.39 -30.12 -4.64
CA ASP A 694 -1.28 -29.39 -5.56
C ASP A 694 -0.79 -27.95 -5.78
N GLU A 695 -0.25 -27.29 -4.75
CA GLU A 695 0.36 -25.96 -4.86
C GLU A 695 1.62 -25.97 -5.75
N LEU A 696 2.53 -26.93 -5.56
CA LEU A 696 3.71 -27.13 -6.42
C LEU A 696 3.31 -27.39 -7.87
N THR A 697 2.24 -28.17 -8.08
CA THR A 697 1.67 -28.43 -9.41
C THR A 697 1.17 -27.14 -10.06
N LYS A 698 0.34 -26.38 -9.33
CA LYS A 698 -0.22 -25.09 -9.76
C LYS A 698 0.86 -24.10 -10.18
N PHE A 699 2.01 -24.10 -9.49
CA PHE A 699 3.14 -23.22 -9.78
C PHE A 699 4.23 -23.82 -10.68
N ASN A 700 3.90 -24.92 -11.38
CA ASN A 700 4.71 -25.57 -12.41
C ASN A 700 6.05 -26.18 -11.91
N TYR A 701 6.09 -26.74 -10.70
CA TYR A 701 7.26 -27.48 -10.21
C TYR A 701 7.28 -28.95 -10.66
N ASN A 702 6.15 -29.54 -11.06
CA ASN A 702 6.09 -30.94 -11.51
C ASN A 702 6.95 -31.22 -12.76
N GLN A 703 7.30 -30.20 -13.54
CA GLN A 703 8.21 -30.37 -14.68
C GLN A 703 9.60 -30.90 -14.26
N LEU A 704 10.01 -30.65 -13.00
CA LEU A 704 11.25 -31.16 -12.42
C LEU A 704 11.23 -32.69 -12.29
N LEU A 705 10.06 -33.30 -12.15
CA LEU A 705 9.91 -34.76 -11.98
C LEU A 705 9.76 -35.52 -13.30
N SER A 706 9.79 -34.85 -14.45
CA SER A 706 9.72 -35.54 -15.74
C SER A 706 10.97 -36.40 -15.97
N GLU A 707 10.84 -37.55 -16.64
CA GLU A 707 11.96 -38.48 -16.88
C GLU A 707 13.18 -37.80 -17.54
N LYS A 708 12.93 -36.83 -18.42
CA LYS A 708 14.00 -36.05 -19.08
C LYS A 708 14.71 -35.07 -18.13
N ASN A 709 14.03 -34.58 -17.09
CA ASN A 709 14.54 -33.49 -16.25
C ASN A 709 14.96 -33.95 -14.85
N LYS A 710 14.43 -35.05 -14.31
CA LYS A 710 14.58 -35.41 -12.90
C LYS A 710 16.03 -35.61 -12.46
N ALA A 711 16.88 -36.13 -13.34
CA ALA A 711 18.30 -36.35 -13.09
C ALA A 711 19.19 -35.13 -13.44
N THR A 712 18.62 -34.08 -14.03
CA THR A 712 19.36 -32.86 -14.36
C THR A 712 19.78 -32.16 -13.08
N LYS A 713 21.04 -31.69 -13.05
CA LYS A 713 21.59 -30.95 -11.92
C LYS A 713 21.00 -29.53 -11.82
N HIS A 714 20.79 -29.07 -10.60
CA HIS A 714 20.50 -27.70 -10.20
C HIS A 714 21.43 -27.37 -9.03
N GLY A 715 22.56 -26.71 -9.32
CA GLY A 715 23.70 -26.65 -8.39
C GLY A 715 24.25 -28.05 -8.07
N SER A 716 24.30 -28.40 -6.79
CA SER A 716 24.82 -29.65 -6.26
C SER A 716 23.81 -30.78 -6.18
N ILE A 717 22.53 -30.47 -6.38
CA ILE A 717 21.40 -31.40 -6.26
C ILE A 717 20.81 -31.71 -7.63
N THR A 718 19.97 -32.73 -7.68
CA THR A 718 19.14 -33.05 -8.84
C THR A 718 17.81 -32.30 -8.78
N ASN A 719 17.13 -32.16 -9.92
CA ASN A 719 15.77 -31.61 -9.99
C ASN A 719 14.76 -32.43 -9.17
N GLU A 720 14.97 -33.74 -9.02
CA GLU A 720 14.17 -34.57 -8.12
C GLU A 720 14.36 -34.16 -6.66
N GLU A 721 15.61 -34.03 -6.21
CA GLU A 721 15.95 -33.57 -4.85
C GLU A 721 15.46 -32.15 -4.58
N PHE A 722 15.50 -31.26 -5.58
CA PHE A 722 14.85 -29.95 -5.50
C PHE A 722 13.38 -30.12 -5.12
N TYR A 723 12.60 -30.82 -5.96
CA TYR A 723 11.15 -30.92 -5.76
C TYR A 723 10.79 -31.42 -4.36
N TYR A 724 11.45 -32.50 -3.91
CA TYR A 724 11.18 -33.08 -2.60
C TYR A 724 11.74 -32.23 -1.45
N GLY A 725 12.84 -31.51 -1.66
CA GLY A 725 13.34 -30.47 -0.75
C GLY A 725 12.29 -29.38 -0.53
N GLY A 726 11.69 -28.86 -1.60
CA GLY A 726 10.61 -27.89 -1.52
C GLY A 726 9.37 -28.42 -0.76
N LEU A 727 9.01 -29.68 -0.97
CA LEU A 727 7.91 -30.32 -0.22
C LEU A 727 8.25 -30.52 1.27
N SER A 728 9.51 -30.84 1.60
CA SER A 728 9.99 -30.90 2.97
C SER A 728 9.99 -29.52 3.64
N ALA A 729 10.33 -28.45 2.90
CA ALA A 729 10.20 -27.08 3.41
C ALA A 729 8.74 -26.73 3.75
N PHE A 730 7.77 -27.10 2.89
CA PHE A 730 6.34 -26.93 3.19
C PHE A 730 5.93 -27.66 4.48
N LYS A 731 6.43 -28.87 4.72
CA LYS A 731 6.19 -29.62 5.96
C LYS A 731 6.68 -28.84 7.19
N ALA A 732 7.89 -28.28 7.12
CA ALA A 732 8.46 -27.46 8.20
C ALA A 732 7.64 -26.19 8.48
N TYR A 733 7.29 -25.44 7.44
CA TYR A 733 6.49 -24.22 7.59
C TYR A 733 5.04 -24.50 8.04
N ASP A 734 4.41 -25.59 7.61
CA ASP A 734 3.06 -25.97 8.06
C ASP A 734 3.03 -26.33 9.55
N GLN A 735 4.06 -27.05 10.02
CA GLN A 735 4.23 -27.34 11.45
C GLN A 735 4.25 -26.03 12.26
N PHE A 736 5.05 -25.06 11.83
CA PHE A 736 5.17 -23.80 12.57
C PHE A 736 3.91 -22.92 12.46
N LYS A 737 3.24 -22.92 11.31
CA LYS A 737 1.97 -22.21 11.12
C LYS A 737 0.92 -22.59 12.17
N LYS A 738 0.75 -23.89 12.43
CA LYS A 738 -0.19 -24.37 13.46
C LYS A 738 0.16 -23.77 14.83
N THR A 739 1.44 -23.66 15.15
CA THR A 739 1.93 -23.11 16.40
C THR A 739 1.67 -21.60 16.53
N THR A 740 1.96 -20.80 15.51
CA THR A 740 1.74 -19.35 15.57
C THR A 740 0.25 -18.99 15.60
N GLN A 741 -0.60 -19.75 14.91
CA GLN A 741 -2.05 -19.56 14.93
C GLN A 741 -2.68 -19.89 16.30
N ASN A 742 -2.15 -20.91 17.00
CA ASN A 742 -2.70 -21.39 18.27
C ASN A 742 -2.10 -20.66 19.49
N TYR A 743 -0.78 -20.50 19.51
CA TYR A 743 -0.06 -19.89 20.64
C TYR A 743 0.17 -18.40 20.40
N GLY A 744 0.69 -18.01 19.24
CA GLY A 744 1.00 -16.60 18.92
C GLY A 744 -0.21 -15.67 18.99
N ARG A 745 -1.39 -16.15 18.56
CA ARG A 745 -2.65 -15.41 18.65
C ARG A 745 -3.00 -14.95 20.07
N LYS A 746 -2.53 -15.64 21.13
CA LYS A 746 -2.84 -15.32 22.53
C LYS A 746 -2.28 -13.98 22.99
N PHE A 747 -1.28 -13.43 22.30
CA PHE A 747 -0.68 -12.14 22.68
C PHE A 747 -1.46 -10.92 22.16
N PHE A 748 -2.53 -11.13 21.38
CA PHE A 748 -3.29 -10.05 20.76
C PHE A 748 -4.68 -9.90 21.38
N ALA A 749 -5.13 -8.66 21.55
CA ALA A 749 -6.43 -8.36 22.15
C ALA A 749 -7.62 -8.86 21.29
N ASN A 750 -7.47 -8.81 19.96
CA ASN A 750 -8.53 -9.14 19.01
C ASN A 750 -8.05 -10.21 18.01
N PRO A 751 -8.87 -11.23 17.70
CA PRO A 751 -8.49 -12.30 16.77
C PRO A 751 -8.62 -11.88 15.30
N VAL A 752 -7.62 -12.19 14.48
CA VAL A 752 -7.68 -12.03 13.01
C VAL A 752 -7.98 -13.36 12.29
N PRO A 753 -8.40 -13.36 11.00
CA PRO A 753 -8.55 -14.60 10.24
C PRO A 753 -7.24 -15.38 10.18
N ASP A 754 -7.31 -16.68 9.91
CA ASP A 754 -6.13 -17.50 9.69
C ASP A 754 -5.43 -17.20 8.35
N TYR A 755 -4.12 -17.47 8.29
CA TYR A 755 -3.32 -17.40 7.06
C TYR A 755 -3.01 -18.81 6.53
N ASP A 756 -2.61 -18.91 5.26
CA ASP A 756 -2.02 -20.14 4.71
C ASP A 756 -0.67 -19.87 4.03
N ILE A 757 0.03 -20.92 3.61
CA ILE A 757 1.35 -20.82 2.96
C ILE A 757 1.29 -21.14 1.47
N GLN A 758 2.17 -20.51 0.69
CA GLN A 758 2.26 -20.67 -0.77
C GLN A 758 3.70 -20.48 -1.26
N THR A 759 4.03 -21.01 -2.44
CA THR A 759 5.29 -20.73 -3.13
C THR A 759 5.14 -19.69 -4.24
N TYR A 760 6.25 -19.11 -4.69
CA TYR A 760 6.32 -18.38 -5.96
C TYR A 760 6.14 -19.32 -7.16
N ALA A 761 5.77 -18.77 -8.32
CA ALA A 761 5.79 -19.50 -9.58
C ALA A 761 7.22 -19.95 -9.93
N PHE A 762 7.38 -21.16 -10.49
CA PHE A 762 8.70 -21.70 -10.85
C PHE A 762 9.52 -20.71 -11.69
N SER A 763 8.91 -20.05 -12.68
CA SER A 763 9.57 -19.07 -13.56
C SER A 763 10.01 -17.77 -12.86
N ARG A 764 9.53 -17.50 -11.64
CA ARG A 764 9.84 -16.27 -10.88
C ARG A 764 10.78 -16.50 -9.71
N ARG A 765 11.09 -17.75 -9.37
CA ARG A 765 11.81 -18.12 -8.12
C ARG A 765 13.17 -17.46 -7.97
N GLU A 766 13.95 -17.38 -9.05
CA GLU A 766 15.29 -16.75 -9.07
C GLU A 766 15.23 -15.22 -8.87
N PHE A 767 14.06 -14.61 -9.11
CA PHE A 767 13.83 -13.17 -9.00
C PHE A 767 12.97 -12.80 -7.79
N SER A 768 12.69 -13.77 -6.91
CA SER A 768 11.87 -13.58 -5.71
C SER A 768 12.75 -13.70 -4.46
N GLY A 769 12.43 -12.93 -3.42
CA GLY A 769 13.12 -13.05 -2.13
C GLY A 769 12.83 -14.38 -1.43
N VAL A 770 13.44 -14.59 -0.26
CA VAL A 770 13.25 -15.81 0.55
C VAL A 770 11.79 -16.03 0.97
N GLY A 771 11.03 -14.94 1.14
CA GLY A 771 9.58 -14.95 1.27
C GLY A 771 9.01 -13.55 1.47
N ALA A 772 7.68 -13.48 1.57
CA ALA A 772 6.90 -12.25 1.77
C ALA A 772 5.46 -12.60 2.19
N TYR A 773 4.78 -11.69 2.86
CA TYR A 773 3.34 -11.81 3.13
C TYR A 773 2.48 -11.01 2.13
N ASP A 774 1.45 -11.66 1.60
CA ASP A 774 0.44 -11.03 0.73
C ASP A 774 -0.92 -10.99 1.43
N SER A 775 -1.32 -9.77 1.82
CA SER A 775 -2.59 -9.51 2.50
C SER A 775 -3.83 -9.72 1.62
N SER A 776 -3.70 -9.66 0.29
CA SER A 776 -4.84 -9.80 -0.63
C SER A 776 -5.37 -11.24 -0.67
N ILE A 777 -4.47 -12.21 -0.53
CA ILE A 777 -4.78 -13.65 -0.48
C ILE A 777 -4.57 -14.25 0.91
N LYS A 778 -4.11 -13.45 1.88
CA LYS A 778 -3.81 -13.85 3.27
C LYS A 778 -2.82 -15.00 3.33
N LYS A 779 -1.76 -14.92 2.52
CA LYS A 779 -0.75 -15.97 2.44
C LYS A 779 0.64 -15.48 2.78
N PHE A 780 1.34 -16.28 3.57
CA PHE A 780 2.78 -16.22 3.69
C PHE A 780 3.40 -16.99 2.52
N MET A 781 4.09 -16.27 1.65
CA MET A 781 4.82 -16.83 0.51
C MET A 781 6.28 -17.07 0.88
N PHE A 782 6.84 -18.20 0.46
CA PHE A 782 8.28 -18.46 0.59
C PHE A 782 8.84 -19.11 -0.68
N ASN A 783 10.15 -19.02 -0.85
CA ASN A 783 10.84 -19.64 -1.96
C ASN A 783 11.17 -21.10 -1.64
N VAL A 784 10.63 -22.03 -2.42
CA VAL A 784 10.86 -23.49 -2.25
C VAL A 784 12.11 -23.98 -2.98
N ASP A 785 12.82 -23.10 -3.70
CA ASP A 785 14.10 -23.43 -4.32
C ASP A 785 15.18 -23.56 -3.23
N PRO A 786 15.85 -24.72 -3.10
CA PRO A 786 16.88 -24.96 -2.06
C PRO A 786 18.02 -23.94 -2.01
N TYR A 787 18.28 -23.24 -3.11
CA TYR A 787 19.32 -22.21 -3.22
C TYR A 787 18.86 -20.80 -2.90
N PHE A 788 17.54 -20.58 -2.82
CA PHE A 788 16.94 -19.27 -2.54
C PHE A 788 16.03 -19.29 -1.30
N SER A 789 16.06 -20.39 -0.54
CA SER A 789 15.29 -20.60 0.70
C SER A 789 16.14 -20.35 1.94
N LEU A 790 15.48 -20.13 3.09
CA LEU A 790 16.19 -19.98 4.36
C LEU A 790 16.70 -21.33 4.90
N PRO A 791 17.82 -21.32 5.64
CA PRO A 791 18.30 -22.51 6.32
C PRO A 791 17.35 -22.95 7.43
N LYS A 792 17.35 -24.26 7.70
CA LYS A 792 16.50 -24.93 8.71
C LYS A 792 16.59 -24.30 10.10
N TRP A 793 17.73 -23.71 10.47
CA TRP A 793 17.94 -23.04 11.74
C TRP A 793 17.31 -21.63 11.86
N SER A 794 16.70 -21.08 10.80
CA SER A 794 16.07 -19.73 10.84
C SER A 794 14.52 -19.75 10.74
N VAL A 795 13.91 -20.92 10.57
CA VAL A 795 12.45 -21.08 10.28
C VAL A 795 11.56 -20.36 11.30
N THR A 796 11.85 -20.46 12.60
CA THR A 796 11.03 -19.84 13.65
C THR A 796 11.01 -18.31 13.56
N SER A 797 12.16 -17.67 13.36
CA SER A 797 12.23 -16.20 13.28
C SER A 797 11.53 -15.69 12.04
N PHE A 798 11.81 -16.30 10.90
CA PHE A 798 11.23 -15.88 9.63
C PHE A 798 9.72 -16.01 9.62
N ALA A 799 9.20 -17.10 10.16
CA ALA A 799 7.76 -17.23 10.25
C ALA A 799 7.15 -16.30 11.31
N ASN A 800 7.82 -15.96 12.41
CA ASN A 800 7.36 -14.88 13.29
C ASN A 800 7.24 -13.53 12.55
N HIS A 801 8.15 -13.25 11.61
CA HIS A 801 8.14 -12.06 10.77
C HIS A 801 6.93 -11.99 9.82
N GLU A 802 6.66 -13.05 9.07
CA GLU A 802 5.67 -13.04 7.98
C GLU A 802 4.26 -13.45 8.41
N SER A 803 4.11 -14.06 9.59
CA SER A 803 2.86 -14.73 10.00
C SER A 803 2.08 -14.04 11.11
N MET A 804 1.35 -14.82 11.94
CA MET A 804 0.46 -14.37 13.02
C MET A 804 1.13 -13.44 14.03
N MET A 805 2.45 -13.52 14.19
CA MET A 805 3.17 -12.59 15.08
C MET A 805 3.45 -11.26 14.37
N GLY A 806 3.88 -11.28 13.11
CA GLY A 806 4.31 -10.11 12.34
C GLY A 806 3.29 -9.61 11.32
N HIS A 807 3.65 -9.60 10.04
CA HIS A 807 2.91 -8.90 8.97
C HIS A 807 1.46 -9.33 8.80
N HIS A 808 1.16 -10.63 8.87
CA HIS A 808 -0.21 -11.10 8.72
C HIS A 808 -1.14 -10.46 9.73
N ASN A 809 -0.80 -10.57 11.03
CA ASN A 809 -1.66 -10.02 12.06
C ASN A 809 -1.67 -8.49 12.02
N GLN A 810 -0.52 -7.84 11.81
CA GLN A 810 -0.45 -6.38 11.66
C GLN A 810 -1.46 -5.85 10.63
N LEU A 811 -1.42 -6.39 9.41
CA LEU A 811 -2.25 -5.91 8.29
C LEU A 811 -3.72 -6.30 8.47
N MET A 812 -4.00 -7.52 8.95
CA MET A 812 -5.38 -7.94 9.20
C MET A 812 -6.01 -7.17 10.37
N TYR A 813 -5.21 -6.82 11.39
CA TYR A 813 -5.65 -6.01 12.53
C TYR A 813 -6.01 -4.61 12.07
N ALA A 814 -5.15 -3.97 11.27
CA ALA A 814 -5.40 -2.66 10.68
C ALA A 814 -6.56 -2.64 9.65
N GLN A 815 -7.04 -3.80 9.17
CA GLN A 815 -8.25 -3.85 8.35
C GLN A 815 -9.53 -3.98 9.19
N LYS A 816 -9.45 -4.58 10.39
CA LYS A 816 -10.62 -4.95 11.19
C LYS A 816 -10.85 -4.08 12.42
N TYR A 817 -9.79 -3.54 13.00
CA TYR A 817 -9.78 -2.95 14.34
C TYR A 817 -9.12 -1.57 14.35
N LEU A 818 -9.31 -0.80 13.27
CA LEU A 818 -8.90 0.59 13.22
C LEU A 818 -9.59 1.39 14.33
N SER A 819 -8.82 2.29 14.93
CA SER A 819 -9.33 3.24 15.90
C SER A 819 -10.44 4.10 15.30
N SER A 820 -11.33 4.55 16.18
CA SER A 820 -12.43 5.44 15.86
C SER A 820 -12.64 6.44 16.97
N VAL A 821 -13.00 7.67 16.62
CA VAL A 821 -13.30 8.77 17.55
C VAL A 821 -14.71 9.30 17.28
N GLY A 822 -15.39 9.75 18.33
CA GLY A 822 -16.75 10.30 18.27
C GLY A 822 -17.86 9.30 18.53
N GLU A 823 -19.08 9.80 18.69
CA GLU A 823 -20.28 8.99 18.94
C GLU A 823 -20.43 7.89 17.88
N PHE A 824 -20.67 6.66 18.32
CA PHE A 824 -20.74 5.44 17.47
C PHE A 824 -19.51 5.13 16.60
N GLY A 825 -18.34 5.70 16.90
CA GLY A 825 -17.12 5.45 16.13
C GLY A 825 -17.17 6.04 14.72
N LYS A 826 -17.85 7.19 14.57
CA LYS A 826 -18.12 7.88 13.31
C LYS A 826 -16.86 8.25 12.53
N TYR A 827 -15.84 8.79 13.20
CA TYR A 827 -14.61 9.24 12.55
C TYR A 827 -13.53 8.19 12.63
N LYS A 828 -12.91 7.85 11.49
CA LYS A 828 -11.82 6.88 11.39
C LYS A 828 -10.77 7.39 10.42
N LEU A 829 -9.50 7.22 10.76
CA LEU A 829 -8.38 7.42 9.84
C LEU A 829 -7.79 6.06 9.47
N GLY A 830 -8.31 5.44 8.42
CA GLY A 830 -7.95 4.07 8.05
C GLY A 830 -6.84 3.99 7.01
N ASN A 831 -5.79 3.21 7.30
CA ASN A 831 -4.75 2.77 6.34
C ASN A 831 -4.20 3.86 5.43
N VAL A 832 -4.04 5.08 5.95
CA VAL A 832 -3.57 6.25 5.19
C VAL A 832 -2.05 6.27 5.04
N PHE A 833 -1.34 5.71 6.02
CA PHE A 833 0.11 5.75 6.10
C PHE A 833 0.71 4.39 5.74
N HIS A 834 1.90 4.41 5.15
CA HIS A 834 2.62 3.22 4.68
C HIS A 834 4.11 3.29 5.02
N TYR A 835 4.46 3.87 6.18
CA TYR A 835 5.87 4.01 6.58
C TYR A 835 6.51 2.65 6.77
N THR A 836 7.55 2.38 5.97
CA THR A 836 8.31 1.11 6.04
C THR A 836 8.91 0.90 7.43
N SER A 837 9.33 1.97 8.12
CA SER A 837 9.86 1.87 9.49
C SER A 837 8.86 1.24 10.45
N TYR A 838 7.58 1.58 10.34
CA TYR A 838 6.54 0.95 11.14
C TYR A 838 6.31 -0.50 10.73
N VAL A 839 6.10 -0.74 9.43
CA VAL A 839 5.66 -2.05 8.93
C VAL A 839 6.73 -3.11 9.19
N GLU A 840 7.97 -2.82 8.81
CA GLU A 840 9.12 -3.70 9.02
C GLU A 840 9.58 -3.68 10.48
N GLY A 841 9.50 -2.53 11.14
CA GLY A 841 9.84 -2.39 12.55
C GLY A 841 8.94 -3.23 13.45
N TRP A 842 7.64 -3.32 13.13
CA TRP A 842 6.70 -4.23 13.78
C TRP A 842 7.12 -5.69 13.62
N ALA A 843 7.37 -6.14 12.39
CA ALA A 843 7.74 -7.53 12.14
C ALA A 843 9.03 -7.90 12.89
N LEU A 844 10.04 -7.02 12.89
CA LEU A 844 11.29 -7.22 13.64
C LEU A 844 11.12 -7.14 15.16
N PHE A 845 10.23 -6.26 15.64
CA PHE A 845 9.85 -6.22 17.04
C PHE A 845 9.21 -7.54 17.46
N MET A 846 8.42 -8.16 16.58
CA MET A 846 7.77 -9.44 16.84
C MET A 846 8.72 -10.64 16.72
N GLU A 847 9.77 -10.56 15.90
CA GLU A 847 10.88 -11.53 15.94
C GLU A 847 11.59 -11.49 17.31
N TRP A 848 11.90 -10.30 17.81
CA TRP A 848 12.43 -10.13 19.16
C TRP A 848 11.46 -10.65 20.22
N PHE A 849 10.18 -10.27 20.13
CA PHE A 849 9.16 -10.72 21.08
C PHE A 849 8.97 -12.24 21.05
N GLY A 850 9.35 -12.93 19.95
CA GLY A 850 9.45 -14.39 19.93
C GLY A 850 10.36 -14.96 21.02
N ILE A 851 11.41 -14.24 21.42
CA ILE A 851 12.28 -14.58 22.56
C ILE A 851 11.50 -14.45 23.86
N GLU A 852 10.83 -13.33 24.08
CA GLU A 852 9.99 -13.09 25.27
C GLU A 852 8.82 -14.06 25.37
N ALA A 853 8.23 -14.46 24.24
CA ALA A 853 7.13 -15.41 24.19
C ALA A 853 7.57 -16.88 24.35
N GLY A 854 8.88 -17.14 24.45
CA GLY A 854 9.44 -18.47 24.69
C GLY A 854 9.48 -19.38 23.45
N PHE A 855 9.51 -18.82 22.23
CA PHE A 855 9.59 -19.62 21.00
C PHE A 855 10.93 -20.33 20.83
N TYR A 856 11.98 -19.88 21.51
CA TYR A 856 13.33 -20.43 21.37
C TYR A 856 13.84 -21.14 22.64
N GLY A 857 13.14 -21.03 23.76
CA GLY A 857 13.60 -21.52 25.06
C GLY A 857 12.89 -20.79 26.20
N THR A 858 13.30 -21.05 27.44
CA THR A 858 12.80 -20.33 28.62
C THR A 858 13.42 -18.92 28.65
N PRO A 859 12.63 -17.84 28.55
CA PRO A 859 13.16 -16.47 28.48
C PRO A 859 13.92 -16.06 29.74
N ASP A 860 15.02 -15.31 29.58
CA ASP A 860 15.75 -14.71 30.71
C ASP A 860 15.18 -13.34 31.08
N TYR A 861 14.05 -13.33 31.77
CA TYR A 861 13.37 -12.11 32.24
C TYR A 861 14.16 -11.35 33.31
N ASP A 862 15.06 -12.03 34.02
CA ASP A 862 15.71 -11.53 35.24
C ASP A 862 17.18 -11.13 34.99
N ASN A 863 17.60 -11.06 33.72
CA ASN A 863 18.98 -10.69 33.36
C ASN A 863 19.36 -9.30 33.90
N LYS A 864 20.54 -9.23 34.52
CA LYS A 864 20.98 -8.05 35.28
C LYS A 864 21.38 -6.86 34.41
N ASP A 865 21.73 -7.12 33.16
CA ASP A 865 22.20 -6.10 32.22
C ASP A 865 21.04 -5.38 31.51
N GLY A 866 19.80 -5.82 31.72
CA GLY A 866 18.62 -5.30 31.02
C GLY A 866 18.65 -5.57 29.51
N ASP A 867 19.41 -6.58 29.07
CA ASP A 867 19.51 -6.97 27.68
C ASP A 867 18.21 -7.62 27.22
N LEU A 868 17.49 -6.93 26.34
CA LEU A 868 16.24 -7.43 25.77
C LEU A 868 16.50 -8.63 24.85
N TYR A 869 17.69 -8.74 24.27
CA TYR A 869 18.10 -9.91 23.49
C TYR A 869 18.86 -10.93 24.34
N ALA A 870 18.68 -10.96 25.66
CA ALA A 870 19.33 -11.94 26.51
C ALA A 870 19.05 -13.37 26.02
N MET A 871 20.09 -14.20 26.08
CA MET A 871 19.98 -15.61 25.73
C MET A 871 19.01 -16.31 26.69
N PRO A 872 18.09 -17.16 26.20
CA PRO A 872 17.27 -18.01 27.06
C PRO A 872 18.10 -18.75 28.12
N VAL A 873 17.57 -18.86 29.34
CA VAL A 873 18.25 -19.55 30.46
C VAL A 873 18.25 -21.07 30.30
N ASP A 874 17.30 -21.61 29.52
CA ASP A 874 17.17 -23.03 29.24
C ASP A 874 16.59 -23.28 27.84
N PHE A 875 17.23 -24.14 27.07
CA PHE A 875 16.83 -24.55 25.72
C PHE A 875 16.14 -25.94 25.68
N SER A 876 15.89 -26.56 26.83
CA SER A 876 15.29 -27.91 26.92
C SER A 876 13.88 -28.00 26.32
N THR A 877 13.11 -26.92 26.40
CA THR A 877 11.74 -26.82 25.86
C THR A 877 11.53 -25.45 25.23
N ALA A 878 10.73 -25.38 24.18
CA ALA A 878 10.39 -24.13 23.51
C ALA A 878 9.00 -24.20 22.87
N HIS A 879 8.38 -23.04 22.65
CA HIS A 879 7.12 -22.93 21.91
C HIS A 879 7.31 -22.84 20.38
N GLY A 880 8.53 -22.96 19.86
CA GLY A 880 8.84 -22.93 18.42
C GLY A 880 8.65 -24.27 17.72
N ILE A 881 9.58 -24.60 16.82
CA ILE A 881 9.52 -25.84 16.02
C ILE A 881 9.63 -27.12 16.85
N THR A 882 10.07 -27.05 18.12
CA THR A 882 10.12 -28.21 19.03
C THR A 882 8.96 -28.24 20.02
N ASN A 883 7.85 -27.53 19.77
CA ASN A 883 6.72 -27.46 20.71
C ASN A 883 6.07 -28.83 21.06
N PHE A 884 6.35 -29.86 20.27
CA PHE A 884 5.95 -31.24 20.56
C PHE A 884 6.75 -31.88 21.71
N PHE A 885 7.90 -31.31 22.08
CA PHE A 885 8.82 -31.84 23.09
C PHE A 885 8.67 -31.07 24.40
N THR A 886 7.99 -31.68 25.38
CA THR A 886 7.68 -31.06 26.68
C THR A 886 8.47 -31.65 27.85
N ALA A 887 9.25 -32.71 27.61
CA ALA A 887 10.05 -33.39 28.62
C ALA A 887 11.21 -32.51 29.12
N LYS A 888 11.39 -32.42 30.44
CA LYS A 888 12.53 -31.76 31.10
C LYS A 888 13.56 -32.75 31.62
N THR A 889 13.17 -34.01 31.77
CA THR A 889 14.00 -35.12 32.24
C THR A 889 13.91 -36.31 31.28
N GLU A 890 14.92 -37.20 31.28
CA GLU A 890 14.91 -38.40 30.42
C GLU A 890 13.71 -39.32 30.70
N ALA A 891 13.24 -39.36 31.94
CA ALA A 891 12.10 -40.18 32.33
C ALA A 891 10.81 -39.78 31.60
N GLU A 892 10.65 -38.48 31.29
CA GLU A 892 9.49 -37.91 30.61
C GLU A 892 9.54 -38.06 29.08
N VAL A 893 10.71 -38.43 28.52
CA VAL A 893 10.87 -38.61 27.07
C VAL A 893 10.12 -39.86 26.60
N THR A 894 9.22 -39.65 25.64
CA THR A 894 8.40 -40.70 25.01
C THR A 894 8.96 -41.11 23.65
N ASP A 895 8.61 -42.31 23.18
CA ASP A 895 9.01 -42.79 21.84
C ASP A 895 8.52 -41.87 20.73
N LYS A 896 7.30 -41.34 20.85
CA LYS A 896 6.75 -40.36 19.91
C LYS A 896 7.60 -39.09 19.84
N MET A 897 8.07 -38.58 20.98
CA MET A 897 8.96 -37.41 21.00
C MET A 897 10.30 -37.71 20.30
N ILE A 898 10.83 -38.92 20.47
CA ILE A 898 12.06 -39.38 19.79
C ILE A 898 11.83 -39.46 18.28
N GLU A 899 10.71 -40.04 17.82
CA GLU A 899 10.35 -40.09 16.40
C GLU A 899 10.22 -38.69 15.80
N GLN A 900 9.56 -37.76 16.51
CA GLN A 900 9.36 -36.40 16.02
C GLN A 900 10.66 -35.61 15.89
N ILE A 901 11.64 -35.75 16.81
CA ILE A 901 12.94 -35.06 16.67
C ILE A 901 13.83 -35.71 15.60
N LYS A 902 13.73 -37.03 15.38
CA LYS A 902 14.39 -37.71 14.25
C LYS A 902 13.85 -37.23 12.90
N ASP A 903 12.56 -36.91 12.84
CA ASP A 903 11.89 -36.41 11.63
C ASP A 903 12.05 -34.90 11.42
N LEU A 904 12.16 -34.11 12.50
CA LEU A 904 12.22 -32.65 12.46
C LEU A 904 13.35 -32.16 11.54
N HIS A 905 12.98 -31.38 10.52
CA HIS A 905 13.91 -30.79 9.56
C HIS A 905 14.87 -31.81 8.93
N ASN A 906 14.34 -32.98 8.57
CA ASN A 906 15.06 -34.09 7.96
C ASN A 906 16.13 -34.70 8.90
N GLY A 907 15.95 -34.55 10.21
CA GLY A 907 16.82 -35.16 11.23
C GLY A 907 18.16 -34.46 11.45
N VAL A 908 18.34 -33.26 10.89
CA VAL A 908 19.64 -32.56 10.94
C VAL A 908 20.14 -32.39 12.38
N TYR A 909 19.28 -31.99 13.31
CA TYR A 909 19.69 -31.77 14.71
C TYR A 909 20.05 -33.07 15.43
N TRP A 910 19.31 -34.15 15.16
CA TRP A 910 19.63 -35.49 15.64
C TRP A 910 21.01 -35.95 15.16
N ASN A 911 21.29 -35.75 13.87
CA ASN A 911 22.56 -36.16 13.27
C ASN A 911 23.74 -35.31 13.78
N LYS A 912 23.57 -33.98 13.87
CA LYS A 912 24.65 -33.07 14.28
C LYS A 912 25.13 -33.32 15.71
N VAL A 913 24.25 -33.60 16.68
CA VAL A 913 24.71 -33.91 18.06
C VAL A 913 25.43 -35.26 18.15
N ALA A 914 25.15 -36.20 17.24
CA ALA A 914 25.73 -37.55 17.24
C ALA A 914 27.08 -37.65 16.51
N GLN A 915 27.63 -36.54 16.00
CA GLN A 915 28.85 -36.53 15.17
C GLN A 915 30.07 -37.21 15.79
N VAL A 916 30.16 -37.29 17.11
CA VAL A 916 31.29 -37.93 17.83
C VAL A 916 30.93 -39.26 18.51
N ASN A 917 29.87 -39.96 18.04
CA ASN A 917 29.43 -41.27 18.55
C ASN A 917 29.22 -41.33 20.08
N LYS A 918 28.53 -40.35 20.65
CA LYS A 918 28.33 -40.19 22.10
C LYS A 918 27.14 -40.96 22.68
N TYR A 919 26.15 -41.37 21.87
CA TYR A 919 24.81 -41.78 22.34
C TYR A 919 24.47 -43.27 22.18
N GLU A 920 25.45 -44.17 22.29
CA GLU A 920 25.18 -45.61 22.15
C GLU A 920 24.15 -46.10 23.20
N LYS A 921 22.97 -46.54 22.72
CA LYS A 921 21.82 -47.00 23.54
C LYS A 921 21.22 -45.92 24.47
N GLN A 922 21.34 -44.64 24.11
CA GLN A 922 20.84 -43.49 24.90
C GLN A 922 19.86 -42.59 24.12
N ASP A 923 18.88 -43.17 23.41
CA ASP A 923 17.94 -42.42 22.54
C ASP A 923 17.21 -41.29 23.26
N LYS A 924 16.88 -41.44 24.55
CA LYS A 924 16.23 -40.40 25.36
C LYS A 924 17.14 -39.19 25.57
N LYS A 925 18.39 -39.42 25.96
CA LYS A 925 19.40 -38.35 26.12
C LYS A 925 19.73 -37.69 24.78
N HIS A 926 19.85 -38.51 23.72
CA HIS A 926 20.08 -38.03 22.36
C HIS A 926 18.95 -37.08 21.93
N ALA A 927 17.70 -37.48 22.14
CA ALA A 927 16.54 -36.64 21.84
C ALA A 927 16.59 -35.29 22.58
N MET A 928 16.88 -35.30 23.88
CA MET A 928 17.02 -34.07 24.67
C MET A 928 18.14 -33.16 24.14
N ASP A 929 19.30 -33.70 23.80
CA ASP A 929 20.43 -32.91 23.28
C ASP A 929 20.14 -32.38 21.86
N ALA A 930 19.46 -33.16 21.02
CA ALA A 930 19.02 -32.74 19.69
C ALA A 930 17.98 -31.60 19.76
N VAL A 931 17.02 -31.68 20.69
CA VAL A 931 16.04 -30.60 20.93
C VAL A 931 16.72 -29.35 21.44
N LYS A 932 17.66 -29.47 22.39
CA LYS A 932 18.47 -28.35 22.88
C LYS A 932 19.25 -27.69 21.75
N LEU A 933 19.90 -28.48 20.90
CA LEU A 933 20.61 -27.96 19.74
C LEU A 933 19.64 -27.25 18.78
N ALA A 934 18.50 -27.85 18.48
CA ALA A 934 17.49 -27.25 17.60
C ALA A 934 17.06 -25.87 18.12
N ASN A 935 16.66 -25.78 19.39
CA ASN A 935 16.21 -24.53 20.03
C ASN A 935 17.32 -23.47 20.09
N LEU A 936 18.53 -23.88 20.44
CA LEU A 936 19.71 -23.02 20.46
C LEU A 936 20.01 -22.44 19.06
N LEU A 937 19.92 -23.26 18.01
CA LEU A 937 20.16 -22.82 16.64
C LEU A 937 18.99 -21.98 16.08
N GLN A 938 17.75 -22.23 16.49
CA GLN A 938 16.62 -21.35 16.15
C GLN A 938 16.82 -19.96 16.76
N TYR A 939 17.35 -19.87 17.99
CA TYR A 939 17.73 -18.60 18.61
C TYR A 939 18.87 -17.91 17.86
N GLN A 940 19.89 -18.65 17.40
CA GLN A 940 20.90 -18.11 16.48
C GLN A 940 20.27 -17.58 15.19
N GLY A 941 19.24 -18.25 14.67
CA GLY A 941 18.39 -17.76 13.58
C GLY A 941 17.83 -16.37 13.88
N ALA A 942 17.16 -16.21 15.01
CA ALA A 942 16.60 -14.93 15.42
C ALA A 942 17.65 -13.81 15.55
N LEU A 943 18.82 -14.14 16.10
CA LEU A 943 19.93 -13.19 16.18
C LEU A 943 20.48 -12.84 14.80
N ASN A 944 20.64 -13.80 13.90
CA ASN A 944 21.12 -13.56 12.54
C ASN A 944 20.15 -12.67 11.75
N GLU A 945 18.85 -12.94 11.83
CA GLU A 945 17.83 -12.11 11.18
C GLU A 945 17.83 -10.69 11.76
N ALA A 946 17.88 -10.54 13.09
CA ALA A 946 18.03 -9.23 13.73
C ALA A 946 19.32 -8.52 13.31
N GLN A 947 20.41 -9.27 13.19
CA GLN A 947 21.74 -8.76 12.88
C GLN A 947 21.84 -8.20 11.45
N LEU A 948 21.23 -8.88 10.47
CA LEU A 948 21.11 -8.33 9.11
C LEU A 948 20.52 -6.92 9.14
N ARG A 949 19.47 -6.69 9.93
CA ARG A 949 18.77 -5.39 9.98
C ARG A 949 19.48 -4.37 10.87
N ASN A 950 20.19 -4.80 11.91
CA ASN A 950 21.06 -3.92 12.70
C ASN A 950 22.15 -3.29 11.81
N MET A 951 22.80 -4.11 10.97
CA MET A 951 23.85 -3.65 10.06
C MET A 951 23.32 -2.62 9.04
N ARG A 952 22.09 -2.77 8.53
CA ARG A 952 21.54 -1.90 7.47
C ARG A 952 21.58 -0.41 7.79
N LEU A 953 21.37 -0.01 9.05
CA LEU A 953 21.50 1.40 9.47
C LEU A 953 22.92 1.92 9.21
N ALA A 954 23.93 1.14 9.57
CA ALA A 954 25.34 1.49 9.38
C ALA A 954 25.77 1.39 7.92
N LEU A 955 25.34 0.35 7.20
CA LEU A 955 25.76 0.10 5.82
C LEU A 955 25.22 1.14 4.83
N ASP A 956 23.93 1.47 4.91
CA ASP A 956 23.30 2.46 4.02
C ASP A 956 23.90 3.86 4.23
N THR A 957 24.02 4.28 5.50
CA THR A 957 24.65 5.56 5.85
C THR A 957 26.13 5.59 5.51
N ALA A 958 26.87 4.47 5.61
CA ALA A 958 28.26 4.41 5.17
C ALA A 958 28.41 4.59 3.65
N TYR A 959 27.44 4.15 2.84
CA TYR A 959 27.44 4.41 1.40
C TYR A 959 27.07 5.85 1.07
N HIS A 960 26.06 6.39 1.74
CA HIS A 960 25.33 7.57 1.27
C HIS A 960 25.53 8.82 2.11
N GLY A 961 25.82 8.70 3.40
CA GLY A 961 25.95 9.83 4.31
C GLY A 961 27.33 10.47 4.26
N LYS A 962 27.45 11.63 3.62
CA LYS A 962 28.69 12.43 3.63
C LYS A 962 29.03 12.98 5.02
N GLY A 963 28.05 13.06 5.92
CA GLY A 963 28.23 13.47 7.31
C GLY A 963 28.70 12.35 8.24
N VAL A 964 28.75 11.10 7.77
CA VAL A 964 29.26 9.96 8.55
C VAL A 964 30.76 10.08 8.76
N LYS A 965 31.22 9.89 9.99
CA LYS A 965 32.66 9.83 10.30
C LYS A 965 33.27 8.48 9.93
N GLY A 966 32.47 7.42 10.05
CA GLY A 966 32.84 6.05 9.78
C GLY A 966 33.62 5.41 10.93
N HIS A 967 33.85 4.10 10.80
CA HIS A 967 34.56 3.26 11.74
C HIS A 967 35.76 2.59 11.06
N GLU A 968 36.68 2.03 11.83
CA GLU A 968 37.90 1.37 11.31
C GLU A 968 37.57 0.26 10.29
N ASP A 969 36.57 -0.57 10.59
CA ASP A 969 36.13 -1.69 9.77
C ASP A 969 34.89 -1.40 8.90
N LEU A 970 34.39 -0.15 8.94
CA LEU A 970 33.32 0.35 8.07
C LEU A 970 33.50 1.87 7.85
N PRO A 971 34.35 2.29 6.91
CA PRO A 971 34.69 3.69 6.73
C PRO A 971 33.56 4.49 6.05
N ALA A 972 33.55 5.81 6.23
CA ALA A 972 32.63 6.70 5.50
C ALA A 972 32.85 6.64 3.99
N GLY A 973 31.78 6.69 3.20
CA GLY A 973 31.85 6.51 1.75
C GLY A 973 32.42 5.14 1.36
N ALA A 974 32.00 4.09 2.08
CA ALA A 974 32.49 2.72 1.90
C ALA A 974 32.30 2.22 0.46
N SER A 975 33.21 1.36 0.00
CA SER A 975 33.03 0.59 -1.22
C SER A 975 32.12 -0.62 -0.99
N ILE A 976 31.66 -1.24 -2.08
CA ILE A 976 30.85 -2.47 -2.01
C ILE A 976 31.62 -3.58 -1.28
N ASN A 977 32.90 -3.76 -1.61
CA ASN A 977 33.72 -4.76 -0.95
C ASN A 977 33.92 -4.49 0.55
N GLN A 978 34.10 -3.23 0.96
CA GLN A 978 34.22 -2.89 2.38
C GLN A 978 32.93 -3.20 3.15
N VAL A 979 31.76 -2.89 2.59
CA VAL A 979 30.46 -3.25 3.16
C VAL A 979 30.32 -4.76 3.29
N ARG A 980 30.72 -5.53 2.27
CA ARG A 980 30.65 -7.00 2.31
C ARG A 980 31.57 -7.60 3.36
N GLU A 981 32.80 -7.10 3.49
CA GLU A 981 33.72 -7.56 4.53
C GLU A 981 33.17 -7.28 5.93
N PHE A 982 32.53 -6.13 6.13
CA PHE A 982 31.81 -5.85 7.37
C PHE A 982 30.66 -6.84 7.60
N MET A 983 29.84 -7.14 6.58
CA MET A 983 28.75 -8.12 6.70
C MET A 983 29.25 -9.53 7.05
N LYS A 984 30.30 -10.01 6.37
CA LYS A 984 30.92 -11.33 6.63
C LYS A 984 31.47 -11.46 8.05
N LYS A 985 32.12 -10.42 8.58
CA LYS A 985 32.70 -10.45 9.92
C LYS A 985 31.67 -10.41 11.05
N ASN A 986 30.47 -9.88 10.77
CA ASN A 986 29.49 -9.59 11.82
C ASN A 986 28.17 -10.35 11.64
N SER A 987 28.04 -11.32 10.71
CA SER A 987 26.81 -12.09 10.51
C SER A 987 27.05 -13.53 10.06
N SER A 988 26.00 -14.35 10.04
CA SER A 988 25.99 -15.70 9.49
C SER A 988 25.33 -15.79 8.10
N LEU A 989 25.22 -14.65 7.40
CA LEU A 989 24.61 -14.56 6.07
C LEU A 989 25.41 -15.34 5.02
N GLY A 990 24.70 -15.94 4.07
CA GLY A 990 25.31 -16.56 2.90
C GLY A 990 25.96 -15.51 1.98
N ILE A 991 26.93 -15.94 1.17
CA ILE A 991 27.64 -15.06 0.23
C ILE A 991 26.69 -14.45 -0.81
N GLY A 992 25.68 -15.21 -1.26
CA GLY A 992 24.63 -14.73 -2.16
C GLY A 992 23.83 -13.57 -1.57
N ASP A 993 23.40 -13.68 -0.31
CA ASP A 993 22.68 -12.62 0.41
C ASP A 993 23.55 -11.38 0.56
N ILE A 994 24.78 -11.53 1.03
CA ILE A 994 25.75 -10.44 1.18
C ILE A 994 25.97 -9.71 -0.15
N THR A 995 26.12 -10.47 -1.24
CA THR A 995 26.35 -9.95 -2.59
C THR A 995 25.15 -9.17 -3.12
N SER A 996 23.94 -9.70 -2.95
CA SER A 996 22.69 -9.06 -3.37
C SER A 996 22.39 -7.80 -2.56
N GLU A 997 22.42 -7.94 -1.23
CA GLU A 997 22.03 -6.89 -0.30
C GLU A 997 23.01 -5.71 -0.29
N SER A 998 24.32 -5.95 -0.37
CA SER A 998 25.32 -4.87 -0.48
C SER A 998 25.10 -3.97 -1.71
N ARG A 999 24.67 -4.54 -2.86
CA ARG A 999 24.29 -3.77 -4.06
C ARG A 999 22.94 -3.09 -3.91
N ARG A 1000 21.98 -3.77 -3.28
CA ARG A 1000 20.66 -3.21 -3.00
C ARG A 1000 20.76 -1.97 -2.13
N TYR A 1001 21.55 -1.99 -1.06
CA TYR A 1001 21.66 -0.85 -0.14
C TYR A 1001 22.25 0.37 -0.85
N LEU A 1002 23.23 0.18 -1.73
CA LEU A 1002 23.77 1.25 -2.55
C LEU A 1002 22.75 1.77 -3.59
N SER A 1003 21.92 0.90 -4.17
CA SER A 1003 21.00 1.28 -5.24
C SER A 1003 19.66 1.83 -4.74
N TYR A 1004 19.12 1.26 -3.66
CA TYR A 1004 17.82 1.61 -3.10
C TYR A 1004 17.98 2.52 -1.87
N VAL A 1005 18.53 3.71 -2.16
CA VAL A 1005 19.03 4.71 -1.21
C VAL A 1005 18.08 4.91 -0.02
N GLY A 1006 18.58 4.71 1.21
CA GLY A 1006 17.88 4.97 2.46
C GLY A 1006 16.89 3.88 2.90
N GLN A 1007 16.36 3.07 1.98
CA GLN A 1007 15.28 2.11 2.29
C GLN A 1007 15.69 1.11 3.37
N ALA A 1008 16.95 0.67 3.36
CA ALA A 1008 17.48 -0.30 4.31
C ALA A 1008 17.48 0.21 5.77
N THR A 1009 17.46 1.54 5.98
CA THR A 1009 17.47 2.14 7.33
C THR A 1009 16.12 2.09 8.05
N SER A 1010 15.03 1.79 7.34
CA SER A 1010 13.67 1.82 7.88
C SER A 1010 13.42 0.75 8.96
N TYR A 1011 13.79 -0.49 8.65
CA TYR A 1011 13.67 -1.70 9.45
C TYR A 1011 13.96 -1.51 10.95
N ASN A 1012 15.23 -1.27 11.29
CA ASN A 1012 15.66 -1.23 12.69
C ASN A 1012 15.20 0.04 13.42
N SER A 1013 14.93 1.13 12.69
CA SER A 1013 14.47 2.40 13.26
C SER A 1013 13.12 2.24 13.97
N GLY A 1014 12.17 1.52 13.35
CA GLY A 1014 10.88 1.28 14.00
C GLY A 1014 10.94 0.27 15.14
N LYS A 1015 11.70 -0.82 14.96
CA LYS A 1015 11.93 -1.82 16.02
C LYS A 1015 12.45 -1.16 17.30
N ALA A 1016 13.48 -0.32 17.18
CA ALA A 1016 14.10 0.35 18.32
C ALA A 1016 13.09 1.22 19.10
N VAL A 1017 12.21 1.93 18.39
CA VAL A 1017 11.14 2.73 19.01
C VAL A 1017 10.13 1.85 19.73
N MET A 1018 9.66 0.77 19.13
CA MET A 1018 8.70 -0.14 19.77
C MET A 1018 9.29 -0.85 21.00
N MET A 1019 10.58 -1.21 20.97
CA MET A 1019 11.29 -1.78 22.13
C MET A 1019 11.49 -0.75 23.26
N ASP A 1020 11.77 0.51 22.93
CA ASP A 1020 11.85 1.61 23.91
C ASP A 1020 10.48 1.86 24.56
N LEU A 1021 9.41 1.89 23.75
CA LEU A 1021 8.03 2.02 24.25
C LEU A 1021 7.62 0.84 25.12
N TYR A 1022 7.95 -0.40 24.73
CA TYR A 1022 7.73 -1.60 25.54
C TYR A 1022 8.34 -1.40 26.94
N THR A 1023 9.61 -1.02 27.00
CA THR A 1023 10.34 -0.82 28.26
C THR A 1023 9.75 0.31 29.10
N LYS A 1024 9.39 1.43 28.47
CA LYS A 1024 8.80 2.59 29.16
C LYS A 1024 7.41 2.29 29.71
N VAL A 1025 6.56 1.63 28.93
CA VAL A 1025 5.21 1.21 29.36
C VAL A 1025 5.31 0.20 30.50
N GLN A 1026 6.14 -0.84 30.36
CA GLN A 1026 6.37 -1.83 31.41
C GLN A 1026 6.80 -1.18 32.73
N LYS A 1027 7.78 -0.27 32.69
CA LYS A 1027 8.23 0.49 33.87
C LYS A 1027 7.15 1.40 34.43
N LYS A 1028 6.40 2.10 33.58
CA LYS A 1028 5.31 3.01 34.00
C LYS A 1028 4.20 2.28 34.76
N LEU A 1029 3.89 1.05 34.35
CA LEU A 1029 2.92 0.19 35.01
C LEU A 1029 3.46 -0.49 36.27
N GLY A 1030 4.76 -0.35 36.57
CA GLY A 1030 5.38 -0.93 37.76
C GLY A 1030 5.47 -2.46 37.73
N LEU A 1031 5.45 -3.06 36.55
CA LEU A 1031 5.49 -4.52 36.36
C LEU A 1031 6.92 -4.98 36.15
N THR A 1032 7.27 -6.20 36.58
CA THR A 1032 8.47 -6.87 36.06
C THR A 1032 8.30 -7.25 34.59
N ARG A 1033 9.39 -7.60 33.88
CA ARG A 1033 9.30 -8.02 32.47
C ARG A 1033 8.44 -9.28 32.31
N ARG A 1034 8.64 -10.26 33.19
CA ARG A 1034 7.81 -11.48 33.24
C ARG A 1034 6.33 -11.15 33.47
N GLU A 1035 6.02 -10.30 34.45
CA GLU A 1035 4.62 -9.91 34.70
C GLU A 1035 4.00 -9.17 33.52
N PHE A 1036 4.75 -8.31 32.85
CA PHE A 1036 4.24 -7.60 31.68
C PHE A 1036 3.84 -8.58 30.56
N VAL A 1037 4.63 -9.65 30.36
CA VAL A 1037 4.37 -10.66 29.32
C VAL A 1037 3.31 -11.67 29.73
N GLU A 1038 3.36 -12.22 30.94
CA GLU A 1038 2.62 -13.45 31.31
C GLU A 1038 1.38 -13.21 32.18
N LYS A 1039 1.34 -12.09 32.92
CA LYS A 1039 0.30 -11.87 33.95
C LYS A 1039 -1.09 -11.68 33.33
N ASP A 1040 -2.10 -12.15 34.07
CA ASP A 1040 -3.52 -12.00 33.75
C ASP A 1040 -3.88 -12.44 32.31
N ASP A 1041 -3.34 -13.59 31.86
CA ASP A 1041 -3.49 -14.09 30.49
C ASP A 1041 -3.01 -13.07 29.44
N HIS A 1042 -1.75 -12.64 29.57
CA HIS A 1042 -1.07 -11.71 28.66
C HIS A 1042 -1.75 -10.33 28.54
N LYS A 1043 -2.59 -9.92 29.50
CA LYS A 1043 -3.40 -8.69 29.44
C LYS A 1043 -2.59 -7.45 29.03
N TYR A 1044 -1.44 -7.23 29.68
CA TYR A 1044 -0.67 -6.00 29.48
C TYR A 1044 -0.01 -5.94 28.09
N VAL A 1045 0.51 -7.06 27.59
CA VAL A 1045 0.98 -7.17 26.20
C VAL A 1045 -0.16 -7.00 25.21
N LYS A 1046 -1.33 -7.61 25.43
CA LYS A 1046 -2.51 -7.44 24.56
C LYS A 1046 -2.90 -5.97 24.42
N GLU A 1047 -2.96 -5.24 25.53
CA GLU A 1047 -3.29 -3.81 25.56
C GLU A 1047 -2.21 -2.93 24.90
N PHE A 1048 -0.94 -3.30 25.08
CA PHE A 1048 0.20 -2.63 24.46
C PHE A 1048 0.20 -2.84 22.94
N PHE A 1049 0.03 -4.08 22.47
CA PHE A 1049 -0.03 -4.39 21.04
C PHE A 1049 -1.25 -3.75 20.37
N ASP A 1050 -2.41 -3.70 21.03
CA ASP A 1050 -3.56 -2.89 20.56
C ASP A 1050 -3.18 -1.42 20.38
N ALA A 1051 -2.47 -0.84 21.35
CA ALA A 1051 -2.02 0.56 21.28
C ALA A 1051 -1.09 0.82 20.08
N LEU A 1052 -0.25 -0.14 19.73
CA LEU A 1052 0.62 -0.05 18.56
C LEU A 1052 -0.21 -0.19 17.26
N LEU A 1053 -1.05 -1.21 17.16
CA LEU A 1053 -1.66 -1.66 15.89
C LEU A 1053 -2.89 -0.87 15.44
N ARG A 1054 -3.72 -0.36 16.35
CA ARG A 1054 -5.07 0.19 16.04
C ARG A 1054 -5.05 1.46 15.18
N ASN A 1055 -3.90 2.14 15.04
CA ASN A 1055 -3.75 3.34 14.22
C ASN A 1055 -2.98 3.09 12.91
N SER A 1056 -2.71 1.82 12.56
CA SER A 1056 -2.00 1.40 11.34
C SER A 1056 -0.58 2.00 11.23
N ALA A 1057 0.02 2.05 10.03
CA ALA A 1057 1.46 2.26 9.84
C ALA A 1057 1.96 3.71 10.02
N LEU A 1058 1.87 4.20 11.26
CA LEU A 1058 2.26 5.53 11.70
C LEU A 1058 3.77 5.82 11.53
N PRO A 1059 4.18 7.07 11.28
CA PRO A 1059 5.55 7.49 11.54
C PRO A 1059 5.88 7.36 13.04
N MET A 1060 7.13 7.06 13.37
CA MET A 1060 7.52 6.68 14.73
C MET A 1060 7.22 7.74 15.80
N ASP A 1061 7.36 9.03 15.49
CA ASP A 1061 7.02 10.10 16.45
C ASP A 1061 5.53 10.14 16.80
N ALA A 1062 4.65 9.87 15.82
CA ALA A 1062 3.22 9.80 16.07
C ALA A 1062 2.87 8.59 16.95
N LEU A 1063 3.54 7.45 16.72
CA LEU A 1063 3.42 6.25 17.56
C LEU A 1063 3.87 6.54 19.00
N ILE A 1064 5.04 7.16 19.17
CA ILE A 1064 5.58 7.55 20.49
C ILE A 1064 4.58 8.43 21.23
N LYS A 1065 4.06 9.47 20.58
CA LYS A 1065 3.10 10.41 21.18
C LYS A 1065 1.79 9.71 21.57
N SER A 1066 1.24 8.89 20.68
CA SER A 1066 0.00 8.15 20.93
C SER A 1066 0.10 7.21 22.13
N VAL A 1067 1.14 6.36 22.15
CA VAL A 1067 1.39 5.43 23.26
C VAL A 1067 1.72 6.18 24.54
N SER A 1068 2.52 7.24 24.46
CA SER A 1068 2.83 8.07 25.62
C SER A 1068 1.59 8.73 26.23
N ALA A 1069 0.69 9.24 25.40
CA ALA A 1069 -0.58 9.79 25.87
C ALA A 1069 -1.46 8.71 26.53
N LYS A 1070 -1.58 7.52 25.93
CA LYS A 1070 -2.36 6.39 26.48
C LYS A 1070 -1.87 5.96 27.87
N TYR A 1071 -0.56 5.91 28.08
CA TYR A 1071 0.04 5.42 29.34
C TYR A 1071 0.54 6.53 30.27
N GLY A 1072 0.37 7.81 29.92
CA GLY A 1072 0.89 8.95 30.69
C GLY A 1072 2.42 8.94 30.82
N LEU A 1073 3.14 8.63 29.74
CA LEU A 1073 4.60 8.69 29.67
C LEU A 1073 5.07 10.12 29.38
N THR A 1074 6.20 10.51 29.95
CA THR A 1074 6.87 11.75 29.59
C THR A 1074 7.54 11.58 28.23
N VAL A 1075 7.20 12.45 27.27
CA VAL A 1075 7.88 12.51 25.98
C VAL A 1075 9.12 13.39 26.14
N GLU A 1076 10.28 12.76 26.32
CA GLU A 1076 11.56 13.47 26.26
C GLU A 1076 11.79 13.96 24.83
N LYS A 1077 12.18 15.23 24.65
CA LYS A 1077 12.74 15.69 23.37
C LYS A 1077 14.10 15.00 23.22
N LYS A 1078 14.17 14.01 22.34
CA LYS A 1078 15.45 13.43 21.92
C LYS A 1078 16.13 14.29 20.87
#